data_AF-A0A955R6D4-F1
#
_entry.id   AF-A0A955R6D4-F1
#
_cell.length_a   1.000
_cell.length_b   1.000
_cell.length_c   1.000
_cell.angle_alpha   90.00
_cell.angle_beta   90.00
_cell.angle_gamma   90.00
#
_symmetry.space_group_name_H-M   'P 1'
#
loop_
_entity.id
_entity.type
_entity.pdbx_description
1 polymer ?
#
loop_
_entity_poly.entity_id
_entity_poly.type
_entity_poly.pdbx_seq_one_letter_code
_entity_poly.pdbx_strand_id
1 'polypeptide(L)'
;MMVVSILASLALAADSDGDGFDDAVDVCPLVPDPAQADGDGDGTGDACDVCVGPGNGLELFATSVSVPGFLGSGPGVAGDLDGDGDEDLITSSSWFENLGGTWAAGVATGVRYPSALVDLDGDGLLDLVGHDIDDILWARNLGGGVLAPAVVIDSFRDPTVRVADIDGDGDPDLVVGGGLDDSVRWLANDGAGTFSPEQLIADEYQLDDIEVADLDGDGRPDILAASILDPTTPIGWYRNLGGGLWSARRNVLRERARWIVFVPPVDVDGDGDVDVIAADNTHGLMLLENNGIGWFSPLVVLQDVAQGVPNYMAAGDLDGDGDVDLATGTPDLSGPINWIENQRGTFANPTALDSVGWVTGMVLVDADVDGLPDLFQLQDPGGRVFRTEPCARQDTDGDGLRDCEELLVVGTDVASADTDGDGLSDGAELDVGADPWDADTDGDGVADGVDTCPVDVVGDSDGDGTCDAVDTCPTTPNPGQQDLDSDGRGDACDVCVGEDTSGNPDGDLWCTSLDNCEFVAGLSQADGDRDGAGDLCDRCPGSRSTGLEWYVEDREIVPCYGNEFCSTYPTAAWVVDMDGDGDGDPTWYNEDFGPTGALSWSPNRPNGFGRPGNGTDIVTIGLRDAAFGDMDGDGDIDVVTISGDDRVEAHVNNGNGYFPIHVVLSTVGQPSSVALADLDGDGDLDGVVTYAAFGTVAVVENLGASVTVTQAATGLLQPRDVAATDLDGDGDLDLVVAEGAGITLVERTGAGWAPPVALGSVAATVSQVLVGDLDADGDDDLVLDTSTGLWALDNDGASFPASLLTSVPVVDPVVSDVDGDGDADLVWLEEVPGGWQVMFVESHDGRLDAPEASVWTDVLAVGDLTGDGVSDLVTGSYGRVGIVVAESCAVADLDGDGLHDGEELLTTGTSPTNPDTDGGGLDDGLELLLGLDPLDPSDD
;
A
#
# COMPACT_ATOMS: atom_id res chain seq x y z
N MET A 1 32.41 41.34 65.69
CA MET A 1 31.74 42.63 65.96
C MET A 1 30.94 42.95 64.71
N MET A 2 29.60 42.85 64.82
CA MET A 2 28.55 43.11 63.81
C MET A 2 28.63 42.36 62.47
N VAL A 3 27.66 41.46 62.24
CA VAL A 3 27.30 40.92 60.92
C VAL A 3 25.83 41.26 60.67
N VAL A 4 25.58 41.68 59.44
CA VAL A 4 24.38 42.27 58.86
C VAL A 4 23.19 41.31 58.96
N SER A 5 22.03 41.81 59.40
CA SER A 5 20.75 41.10 59.37
C SER A 5 20.10 41.29 58.00
N ILE A 6 19.94 40.19 57.26
CA ILE A 6 19.07 40.09 56.09
C ILE A 6 17.65 39.85 56.60
N LEU A 7 16.72 40.71 56.18
CA LEU A 7 15.28 40.47 56.26
C LEU A 7 14.90 39.76 54.96
N ALA A 8 14.72 38.44 55.02
CA ALA A 8 13.93 37.71 54.03
C ALA A 8 12.53 37.54 54.63
N SER A 9 11.54 37.97 53.87
CA SER A 9 10.12 37.73 54.08
C SER A 9 9.85 36.23 54.16
N LEU A 10 9.22 35.77 55.25
CA LEU A 10 8.47 34.52 55.22
C LEU A 10 7.24 34.75 54.34
N ALA A 11 7.29 34.29 53.08
CA ALA A 11 6.09 33.76 52.47
C ALA A 11 5.82 32.41 53.16
N LEU A 12 4.59 32.17 53.61
CA LEU A 12 4.17 30.80 53.83
C LEU A 12 4.26 30.15 52.45
N ALA A 13 5.04 29.10 52.34
CA ALA A 13 4.87 28.20 51.23
C ALA A 13 3.44 27.64 51.28
N ALA A 14 2.73 27.81 50.18
CA ALA A 14 1.58 26.99 49.88
C ALA A 14 2.13 25.70 49.26
N ASP A 15 1.41 24.63 49.57
CA ASP A 15 1.56 23.26 49.07
C ASP A 15 0.10 22.96 48.72
N SER A 16 -0.27 23.39 47.51
CA SER A 16 -1.66 23.58 47.10
C SER A 16 -2.36 22.25 46.84
N ASP A 17 -1.59 21.23 46.48
CA ASP A 17 -2.02 19.87 46.15
C ASP A 17 -1.75 18.85 47.28
N GLY A 18 -0.87 19.18 48.25
CA GLY A 18 -0.66 18.44 49.47
C GLY A 18 0.33 17.27 49.36
N ASP A 19 1.19 17.27 48.33
CA ASP A 19 2.11 16.18 48.02
C ASP A 19 3.43 16.24 48.82
N GLY A 20 3.68 17.39 49.46
CA GLY A 20 4.84 17.66 50.30
C GLY A 20 5.90 18.59 49.70
N PHE A 21 5.66 19.17 48.52
CA PHE A 21 6.47 20.22 47.91
C PHE A 21 5.77 21.58 48.02
N ASP A 22 6.57 22.65 48.04
CA ASP A 22 6.04 24.01 48.10
C ASP A 22 5.80 24.48 46.65
N ASP A 23 4.68 25.13 46.31
CA ASP A 23 4.30 25.55 44.92
C ASP A 23 5.41 26.27 44.12
N ALA A 24 6.42 26.83 44.79
CA ALA A 24 7.54 27.55 44.16
C ALA A 24 8.72 26.65 43.71
N VAL A 25 8.71 25.38 44.12
CA VAL A 25 9.72 24.36 43.79
C VAL A 25 9.08 23.04 43.38
N ASP A 26 7.76 23.01 43.36
CA ASP A 26 6.94 21.90 42.92
C ASP A 26 6.84 21.94 41.40
N VAL A 27 7.19 20.83 40.75
CA VAL A 27 7.05 20.69 39.29
C VAL A 27 5.59 20.49 38.87
N CYS A 28 4.69 20.17 39.82
CA CYS A 28 3.24 20.07 39.62
C CYS A 28 2.43 20.81 40.70
N PRO A 29 2.46 22.16 40.76
CA PRO A 29 1.92 22.93 41.90
C PRO A 29 0.43 22.74 42.24
N LEU A 30 -0.35 22.07 41.40
CA LEU A 30 -1.78 21.83 41.56
C LEU A 30 -2.15 20.34 41.50
N VAL A 31 -1.20 19.45 41.16
CA VAL A 31 -1.44 18.03 40.93
C VAL A 31 -0.47 17.21 41.77
N PRO A 32 -0.94 16.38 42.72
CA PRO A 32 -0.06 15.70 43.65
C PRO A 32 1.01 14.80 43.01
N ASP A 33 2.28 15.23 43.00
CA ASP A 33 3.43 14.44 42.55
C ASP A 33 4.56 14.34 43.58
N PRO A 34 4.45 13.41 44.54
CA PRO A 34 5.50 13.19 45.53
C PRO A 34 6.85 12.72 44.94
N ALA A 35 6.89 12.29 43.67
CA ALA A 35 8.09 11.81 43.00
C ALA A 35 8.89 12.95 42.36
N GLN A 36 8.22 14.05 41.96
CA GLN A 36 8.79 15.19 41.24
C GLN A 36 9.62 14.70 40.05
N ALA A 37 9.03 13.77 39.29
CA ALA A 37 9.64 13.24 38.09
C ALA A 37 9.43 14.25 36.95
N ASP A 38 10.43 14.40 36.11
CA ASP A 38 10.51 15.37 35.02
C ASP A 38 11.40 14.70 33.96
N GLY A 39 10.75 13.90 33.14
CA GLY A 39 11.34 12.90 32.24
C GLY A 39 11.97 13.52 30.99
N ASP A 40 11.42 14.63 30.54
CA ASP A 40 11.86 15.38 29.35
C ASP A 40 12.70 16.63 29.71
N GLY A 41 12.63 17.12 30.95
CA GLY A 41 13.51 18.13 31.52
C GLY A 41 13.04 19.58 31.31
N ASP A 42 11.77 19.81 30.98
CA ASP A 42 11.19 21.12 30.68
C ASP A 42 10.88 21.95 31.96
N GLY A 43 10.81 21.28 33.12
CA GLY A 43 10.54 21.85 34.43
C GLY A 43 9.07 21.75 34.90
N THR A 44 8.21 21.15 34.09
CA THR A 44 6.89 20.61 34.43
C THR A 44 7.08 19.15 34.87
N GLY A 45 6.26 18.63 35.79
CA GLY A 45 6.44 17.27 36.30
C GLY A 45 5.62 16.25 35.51
N ASP A 46 6.12 15.03 35.32
CA ASP A 46 5.47 13.93 34.56
C ASP A 46 3.99 13.70 34.95
N ALA A 47 3.57 14.09 36.15
CA ALA A 47 2.21 13.91 36.65
C ALA A 47 1.21 15.01 36.25
N CYS A 48 1.70 16.16 35.83
CA CYS A 48 0.92 17.32 35.37
C CYS A 48 1.40 17.85 34.01
N ASP A 49 2.39 17.15 33.45
CA ASP A 49 2.91 17.36 32.13
C ASP A 49 2.09 16.52 31.15
N VAL A 50 1.51 17.22 30.18
CA VAL A 50 0.68 16.65 29.12
C VAL A 50 1.52 16.18 27.92
N CYS A 51 2.86 16.26 28.01
CA CYS A 51 3.81 16.01 26.92
C CYS A 51 4.87 14.93 27.26
N VAL A 52 4.51 13.87 28.00
CA VAL A 52 5.49 12.83 28.40
C VAL A 52 5.93 11.92 27.23
N GLY A 53 7.01 12.31 26.55
CA GLY A 53 7.88 11.44 25.73
C GLY A 53 7.49 11.21 24.26
N PRO A 54 8.45 10.75 23.42
CA PRO A 54 8.29 10.72 21.96
C PRO A 54 7.42 9.55 21.51
N GLY A 55 6.43 9.84 20.68
CA GLY A 55 5.83 8.88 19.75
C GLY A 55 4.62 8.08 20.23
N ASN A 56 3.53 8.74 20.64
CA ASN A 56 2.20 8.11 20.62
C ASN A 56 1.09 9.12 20.31
N GLY A 57 0.84 9.36 19.01
CA GLY A 57 -0.41 9.88 18.46
C GLY A 57 -0.80 11.26 18.96
N LEU A 58 -0.06 12.26 18.51
CA LEU A 58 -0.25 13.67 18.82
C LEU A 58 -1.26 14.25 17.81
N GLU A 59 -2.36 14.85 18.29
CA GLU A 59 -3.32 15.55 17.41
C GLU A 59 -3.00 17.04 17.33
N LEU A 60 -2.90 17.59 16.12
CA LEU A 60 -2.55 18.98 15.85
C LEU A 60 -3.65 19.94 16.35
N PHE A 61 -3.38 20.70 17.44
CA PHE A 61 -4.31 21.69 17.98
C PHE A 61 -4.02 23.11 17.46
N ALA A 62 -4.70 23.49 16.40
CA ALA A 62 -4.38 24.72 15.68
C ALA A 62 -4.94 25.99 16.35
N THR A 63 -4.19 26.62 17.26
CA THR A 63 -4.47 28.00 17.69
C THR A 63 -3.89 28.99 16.68
N SER A 64 -4.67 30.00 16.26
CA SER A 64 -4.22 30.94 15.21
C SER A 64 -3.73 32.29 15.74
N VAL A 65 -2.51 32.68 15.34
CA VAL A 65 -1.93 34.01 15.59
C VAL A 65 -1.85 34.80 14.28
N SER A 66 -2.40 36.02 14.27
CA SER A 66 -2.39 36.88 13.07
C SER A 66 -1.09 37.66 12.93
N VAL A 67 -0.48 37.67 11.73
CA VAL A 67 0.69 38.49 11.43
C VAL A 67 0.27 39.94 11.06
N PRO A 68 0.65 40.96 11.83
CA PRO A 68 0.16 42.33 11.62
C PRO A 68 0.64 42.95 10.31
N GLY A 69 -0.31 43.39 9.46
CA GLY A 69 0.00 44.23 8.29
C GLY A 69 0.34 43.46 7.00
N PHE A 70 0.07 42.15 6.97
CA PHE A 70 0.22 41.33 5.76
C PHE A 70 -0.63 41.83 4.59
N LEU A 71 0.01 42.02 3.42
CA LEU A 71 -0.59 42.43 2.15
C LEU A 71 0.21 41.77 1.00
N GLY A 72 0.13 40.45 0.87
CA GLY A 72 0.94 39.69 -0.09
C GLY A 72 0.24 38.46 -0.67
N SER A 73 0.71 38.00 -1.82
CA SER A 73 0.34 36.74 -2.47
C SER A 73 1.60 36.17 -3.13
N GLY A 74 2.00 34.95 -2.77
CA GLY A 74 3.21 34.30 -3.29
C GLY A 74 4.02 33.57 -2.21
N PRO A 75 5.14 32.92 -2.59
CA PRO A 75 5.95 32.08 -1.71
C PRO A 75 6.55 32.87 -0.53
N GLY A 76 6.86 32.14 0.54
CA GLY A 76 7.59 32.61 1.70
C GLY A 76 8.70 31.63 2.08
N VAL A 77 9.59 32.08 2.94
CA VAL A 77 10.68 31.27 3.53
C VAL A 77 10.82 31.64 5.00
N ALA A 78 11.28 30.69 5.80
CA ALA A 78 11.56 30.89 7.22
C ALA A 78 13.06 30.70 7.55
N GLY A 79 13.51 31.29 8.66
CA GLY A 79 14.85 31.11 9.21
C GLY A 79 15.35 32.32 9.99
N ASP A 80 16.32 32.11 10.87
CA ASP A 80 16.89 33.12 11.79
C ASP A 80 17.72 34.19 11.04
N LEU A 81 17.08 35.27 10.60
CA LEU A 81 17.74 36.37 9.87
C LEU A 81 18.46 37.34 10.82
N ASP A 82 17.97 37.41 12.04
CA ASP A 82 18.36 38.32 13.09
C ASP A 82 19.62 37.84 13.86
N GLY A 83 19.71 36.53 14.05
CA GLY A 83 20.76 35.80 14.76
C GLY A 83 20.49 35.64 16.25
N ASP A 84 19.23 35.74 16.70
CA ASP A 84 18.84 35.61 18.11
C ASP A 84 18.25 34.24 18.47
N GLY A 85 18.03 33.39 17.46
CA GLY A 85 17.80 31.97 17.59
C GLY A 85 16.35 31.51 17.46
N ASP A 86 15.41 32.41 17.16
CA ASP A 86 14.08 32.04 16.68
C ASP A 86 13.98 32.18 15.14
N GLU A 87 13.08 31.43 14.53
CA GLU A 87 12.92 31.48 13.07
C GLU A 87 12.04 32.67 12.66
N ASP A 88 12.57 33.52 11.78
CA ASP A 88 11.84 34.62 11.20
C ASP A 88 11.07 34.20 9.95
N LEU A 89 10.10 35.01 9.55
CA LEU A 89 9.29 34.77 8.36
C LEU A 89 9.52 35.86 7.30
N ILE A 90 9.83 35.45 6.07
CA ILE A 90 9.95 36.36 4.91
C ILE A 90 8.90 36.01 3.87
N THR A 91 8.01 36.96 3.57
CA THR A 91 6.92 36.76 2.60
C THR A 91 6.75 37.99 1.73
N SER A 92 6.54 37.80 0.43
CA SER A 92 6.11 38.85 -0.52
C SER A 92 6.78 40.23 -0.28
N SER A 93 8.11 40.28 -0.34
CA SER A 93 8.97 41.47 -0.12
C SER A 93 9.04 42.08 1.28
N SER A 94 8.57 41.39 2.31
CA SER A 94 8.67 41.82 3.71
C SER A 94 9.24 40.73 4.61
N TRP A 95 10.09 41.12 5.55
CA TRP A 95 10.59 40.31 6.66
C TRP A 95 9.78 40.63 7.91
N PHE A 96 9.35 39.58 8.61
CA PHE A 96 8.61 39.61 9.87
C PHE A 96 9.43 38.90 10.93
N GLU A 97 9.88 39.68 11.89
CA GLU A 97 10.58 39.22 13.09
C GLU A 97 9.65 38.39 13.98
N ASN A 98 10.10 37.21 14.38
CA ASN A 98 9.49 36.44 15.45
C ASN A 98 9.92 36.98 16.83
N LEU A 99 9.04 36.92 17.82
CA LEU A 99 9.29 37.40 19.18
C LEU A 99 8.86 36.35 20.22
N GLY A 100 8.94 35.06 19.86
CA GLY A 100 8.43 33.92 20.64
C GLY A 100 6.91 33.92 20.76
N GLY A 101 6.21 33.66 19.67
CA GLY A 101 4.74 33.54 19.61
C GLY A 101 4.01 34.83 19.23
N THR A 102 4.74 35.92 18.96
CA THR A 102 4.16 37.16 18.41
C THR A 102 5.06 37.79 17.36
N TRP A 103 4.47 38.52 16.41
CA TRP A 103 5.20 39.03 15.25
C TRP A 103 5.38 40.54 15.26
N ALA A 104 6.57 41.02 14.91
CA ALA A 104 6.80 42.44 14.66
C ALA A 104 6.20 42.89 13.31
N ALA A 105 6.19 44.20 13.08
CA ALA A 105 5.68 44.77 11.83
C ALA A 105 6.68 44.56 10.68
N GLY A 106 6.18 44.09 9.54
CA GLY A 106 7.01 43.75 8.38
C GLY A 106 7.92 44.89 7.87
N VAL A 107 9.16 44.54 7.54
CA VAL A 107 10.19 45.42 6.97
C VAL A 107 10.50 45.03 5.53
N ALA A 108 10.52 46.00 4.61
CA ALA A 108 10.73 45.71 3.20
C ALA A 108 12.16 45.17 2.90
N THR A 109 12.24 44.01 2.25
CA THR A 109 13.51 43.34 1.91
C THR A 109 14.07 43.75 0.55
N GLY A 110 13.19 44.18 -0.37
CA GLY A 110 13.57 44.51 -1.74
C GLY A 110 13.64 43.32 -2.69
N VAL A 111 13.35 42.10 -2.23
CA VAL A 111 13.21 40.88 -3.03
C VAL A 111 11.73 40.52 -3.11
N ARG A 112 11.16 40.35 -4.31
CA ARG A 112 9.71 40.20 -4.46
C ARG A 112 9.21 38.79 -4.13
N TYR A 113 9.91 37.80 -4.66
CA TYR A 113 9.61 36.38 -4.46
C TYR A 113 10.83 35.77 -3.77
N PRO A 114 10.80 35.59 -2.44
CA PRO A 114 11.90 34.92 -1.74
C PRO A 114 11.98 33.46 -2.18
N SER A 115 13.21 32.93 -2.26
CA SER A 115 13.45 31.53 -2.64
C SER A 115 14.21 30.76 -1.56
N ALA A 116 15.20 31.38 -0.90
CA ALA A 116 15.95 30.74 0.18
C ALA A 116 16.62 31.77 1.11
N LEU A 117 16.89 31.33 2.34
CA LEU A 117 17.81 31.95 3.28
C LEU A 117 19.09 31.11 3.37
N VAL A 118 20.23 31.68 2.99
CA VAL A 118 21.49 30.94 2.86
C VAL A 118 22.70 31.87 3.00
N ASP A 119 23.78 31.40 3.64
CA ASP A 119 25.04 32.16 3.70
C ASP A 119 25.76 32.12 2.34
N LEU A 120 25.50 33.11 1.48
CA LEU A 120 26.00 33.13 0.11
C LEU A 120 27.43 33.66 0.01
N ASP A 121 27.89 34.42 1.01
CA ASP A 121 29.22 35.03 1.01
C ASP A 121 30.20 34.53 2.08
N GLY A 122 29.80 33.51 2.83
CA GLY A 122 30.63 32.77 3.79
C GLY A 122 30.93 33.57 5.05
N ASP A 123 30.07 34.52 5.43
CA ASP A 123 30.26 35.37 6.61
C ASP A 123 29.53 34.87 7.87
N GLY A 124 28.79 33.77 7.73
CA GLY A 124 28.04 33.09 8.79
C GLY A 124 26.67 33.69 9.08
N LEU A 125 26.20 34.63 8.26
CA LEU A 125 24.85 35.18 8.33
C LEU A 125 24.02 34.65 7.15
N LEU A 126 22.76 34.27 7.41
CA LEU A 126 21.85 33.90 6.33
C LEU A 126 21.52 35.14 5.50
N ASP A 127 21.79 35.07 4.20
CA ASP A 127 21.40 36.07 3.21
C ASP A 127 20.08 35.69 2.54
N LEU A 128 19.38 36.69 2.00
CA LEU A 128 18.15 36.46 1.24
C LEU A 128 18.45 36.34 -0.25
N VAL A 129 18.13 35.18 -0.84
CA VAL A 129 18.09 34.95 -2.28
C VAL A 129 16.64 34.81 -2.73
N GLY A 130 16.34 35.39 -3.88
CA GLY A 130 15.05 35.24 -4.53
C GLY A 130 15.05 35.86 -5.92
N HIS A 131 13.88 36.23 -6.40
CA HIS A 131 13.75 36.80 -7.72
C HIS A 131 12.64 37.86 -7.80
N ASP A 132 12.62 38.57 -8.92
CA ASP A 132 11.46 39.31 -9.38
C ASP A 132 10.86 38.65 -10.66
N ILE A 133 10.33 39.43 -11.59
CA ILE A 133 9.76 38.90 -12.84
C ILE A 133 10.87 38.57 -13.85
N ASP A 134 11.98 39.31 -13.85
CA ASP A 134 13.00 39.26 -14.89
C ASP A 134 14.43 39.09 -14.34
N ASP A 135 14.63 39.17 -13.02
CA ASP A 135 15.95 39.17 -12.37
C ASP A 135 15.99 38.22 -11.16
N ILE A 136 17.13 37.55 -10.98
CA ILE A 136 17.53 36.87 -9.74
C ILE A 136 18.23 37.89 -8.85
N LEU A 137 17.84 37.93 -7.57
CA LEU A 137 18.22 38.96 -6.62
C LEU A 137 18.88 38.34 -5.38
N TRP A 138 19.94 39.01 -4.91
CA TRP A 138 20.58 38.72 -3.63
C TRP A 138 20.55 39.96 -2.72
N ALA A 139 20.03 39.81 -1.52
CA ALA A 139 20.07 40.80 -0.46
C ALA A 139 20.94 40.28 0.70
N ARG A 140 22.18 40.78 0.75
CA ARG A 140 23.14 40.43 1.79
C ARG A 140 22.67 40.89 3.17
N ASN A 141 22.78 40.02 4.17
CA ASN A 141 22.57 40.32 5.57
C ASN A 141 23.80 41.03 6.19
N LEU A 142 23.54 42.10 6.94
CA LEU A 142 24.55 42.90 7.63
C LEU A 142 24.53 42.66 9.16
N GLY A 143 23.68 41.75 9.62
CA GLY A 143 23.46 41.32 11.01
C GLY A 143 22.32 42.07 11.72
N GLY A 144 21.65 41.40 12.65
CA GLY A 144 20.50 41.92 13.42
C GLY A 144 19.34 42.33 12.53
N GLY A 145 19.03 41.49 11.53
CA GLY A 145 17.91 41.67 10.60
C GLY A 145 18.08 42.80 9.58
N VAL A 146 19.30 43.34 9.41
CA VAL A 146 19.55 44.45 8.48
C VAL A 146 20.03 43.95 7.12
N LEU A 147 19.16 43.97 6.12
CA LEU A 147 19.52 43.66 4.73
C LEU A 147 20.12 44.87 3.98
N ALA A 148 21.17 44.60 3.20
CA ALA A 148 21.66 45.52 2.18
C ALA A 148 20.65 45.64 1.02
N PRO A 149 20.69 46.72 0.22
CA PRO A 149 19.86 46.79 -0.99
C PRO A 149 20.14 45.61 -1.93
N ALA A 150 19.09 44.92 -2.35
CA ALA A 150 19.18 43.78 -3.25
C ALA A 150 19.95 44.11 -4.54
N VAL A 151 20.82 43.19 -4.96
CA VAL A 151 21.61 43.25 -6.19
C VAL A 151 21.16 42.17 -7.16
N VAL A 152 21.21 42.47 -8.46
CA VAL A 152 20.91 41.48 -9.50
C VAL A 152 22.11 40.57 -9.69
N ILE A 153 21.91 39.26 -9.53
CA ILE A 153 22.90 38.22 -9.85
C ILE A 153 22.91 38.00 -11.36
N ASP A 154 21.76 37.68 -11.92
CA ASP A 154 21.55 37.51 -13.37
C ASP A 154 20.09 37.78 -13.75
N SER A 155 19.81 37.91 -15.05
CA SER A 155 18.48 38.21 -15.59
C SER A 155 17.86 36.99 -16.25
N PHE A 156 16.84 36.42 -15.59
CA PHE A 156 16.03 35.31 -16.06
C PHE A 156 14.55 35.66 -15.97
N ARG A 157 13.80 35.34 -17.02
CA ARG A 157 12.36 35.64 -17.04
C ARG A 157 11.58 34.55 -16.32
N ASP A 158 10.76 34.98 -15.36
CA ASP A 158 9.92 34.14 -14.51
C ASP A 158 10.71 32.92 -13.96
N PRO A 159 11.84 33.13 -13.23
CA PRO A 159 12.71 32.02 -12.82
C PRO A 159 12.18 31.32 -11.57
N THR A 160 12.39 30.01 -11.52
CA THR A 160 12.37 29.20 -10.30
C THR A 160 13.81 29.03 -9.83
N VAL A 161 14.10 29.33 -8.57
CA VAL A 161 15.46 29.28 -8.01
C VAL A 161 15.51 28.28 -6.85
N ARG A 162 16.49 27.38 -6.89
CA ARG A 162 16.86 26.45 -5.81
C ARG A 162 18.34 26.63 -5.46
N VAL A 163 18.71 26.27 -4.23
CA VAL A 163 20.06 26.47 -3.68
C VAL A 163 20.61 25.14 -3.17
N ALA A 164 21.82 24.78 -3.58
CA ALA A 164 22.56 23.61 -3.08
C ALA A 164 24.05 23.75 -3.41
N ASP A 165 24.92 23.02 -2.72
CA ASP A 165 26.33 22.88 -3.11
C ASP A 165 26.48 21.81 -4.21
N ILE A 166 26.45 22.24 -5.48
CA ILE A 166 26.37 21.33 -6.64
C ILE A 166 27.73 20.71 -6.97
N ASP A 167 28.84 21.41 -6.73
CA ASP A 167 30.18 20.89 -7.05
C ASP A 167 31.00 20.42 -5.82
N GLY A 168 30.44 20.54 -4.62
CA GLY A 168 30.98 20.00 -3.37
C GLY A 168 32.14 20.81 -2.82
N ASP A 169 32.19 22.11 -3.11
CA ASP A 169 33.25 23.02 -2.66
C ASP A 169 32.93 23.77 -1.35
N GLY A 170 31.68 23.65 -0.89
CA GLY A 170 31.15 24.21 0.35
C GLY A 170 30.55 25.61 0.20
N ASP A 171 30.58 26.21 -0.99
CA ASP A 171 29.89 27.46 -1.29
C ASP A 171 28.50 27.15 -1.91
N PRO A 172 27.39 27.71 -1.39
CA PRO A 172 26.07 27.43 -1.95
C PRO A 172 25.91 27.98 -3.38
N ASP A 173 25.51 27.12 -4.31
CA ASP A 173 25.26 27.44 -5.72
C ASP A 173 23.77 27.68 -5.99
N LEU A 174 23.46 28.20 -7.18
CA LEU A 174 22.09 28.37 -7.65
C LEU A 174 21.77 27.43 -8.82
N VAL A 175 20.65 26.73 -8.70
CA VAL A 175 19.99 26.03 -9.82
C VAL A 175 18.76 26.85 -10.21
N VAL A 176 18.68 27.20 -11.49
CA VAL A 176 17.66 28.09 -12.03
C VAL A 176 16.90 27.37 -13.13
N GLY A 177 15.60 27.24 -12.93
CA GLY A 177 14.65 26.76 -13.92
C GLY A 177 13.88 27.91 -14.56
N GLY A 178 13.64 27.83 -15.86
CA GLY A 178 12.69 28.72 -16.55
C GLY A 178 13.31 29.48 -17.73
N GLY A 179 12.81 30.70 -17.98
CA GLY A 179 13.27 31.55 -19.08
C GLY A 179 12.45 31.45 -20.38
N LEU A 180 12.94 32.04 -21.47
CA LEU A 180 12.27 32.02 -22.79
C LEU A 180 12.50 30.71 -23.56
N ASP A 181 13.39 29.85 -23.06
CA ASP A 181 13.82 28.60 -23.65
C ASP A 181 13.56 27.38 -22.75
N ASP A 182 12.80 27.55 -21.65
CA ASP A 182 12.35 26.47 -20.76
C ASP A 182 13.52 25.56 -20.30
N SER A 183 14.61 26.16 -19.82
CA SER A 183 15.86 25.44 -19.52
C SER A 183 16.16 25.35 -18.02
N VAL A 184 16.97 24.36 -17.64
CA VAL A 184 17.55 24.24 -16.30
C VAL A 184 19.03 24.57 -16.37
N ARG A 185 19.49 25.48 -15.49
CA ARG A 185 20.85 26.02 -15.48
C ARG A 185 21.46 26.04 -14.09
N TRP A 186 22.77 25.92 -14.05
CA TRP A 186 23.58 25.99 -12.84
C TRP A 186 24.47 27.23 -12.87
N LEU A 187 24.44 28.01 -11.80
CA LEU A 187 25.30 29.15 -11.56
C LEU A 187 26.18 28.83 -10.33
N ALA A 188 27.42 28.44 -10.59
CA ALA A 188 28.39 28.13 -9.54
C ALA A 188 28.82 29.40 -8.80
N ASN A 189 28.83 29.36 -7.48
CA ASN A 189 29.33 30.40 -6.59
C ASN A 189 30.82 30.16 -6.34
N ASP A 190 31.70 30.93 -6.97
CA ASP A 190 33.15 30.85 -6.79
C ASP A 190 33.63 31.44 -5.43
N GLY A 191 32.73 31.50 -4.45
CA GLY A 191 32.89 32.08 -3.13
C GLY A 191 32.62 33.59 -3.03
N ALA A 192 32.25 34.02 -1.81
CA ALA A 192 31.93 35.40 -1.47
C ALA A 192 30.80 36.02 -2.33
N GLY A 193 29.81 35.21 -2.72
CA GLY A 193 28.67 35.61 -3.55
C GLY A 193 29.03 36.01 -4.98
N THR A 194 30.09 35.41 -5.55
CA THR A 194 30.55 35.70 -6.91
C THR A 194 30.25 34.53 -7.82
N PHE A 195 29.35 34.72 -8.79
CA PHE A 195 28.91 33.65 -9.68
C PHE A 195 29.72 33.54 -10.98
N SER A 196 30.04 32.31 -11.34
CA SER A 196 30.55 31.94 -12.65
C SER A 196 29.46 32.04 -13.73
N PRO A 197 29.82 32.09 -15.02
CA PRO A 197 28.84 32.08 -16.10
C PRO A 197 27.95 30.84 -16.04
N GLU A 198 26.65 31.03 -16.24
CA GLU A 198 25.64 29.96 -16.31
C GLU A 198 26.07 28.77 -17.17
N GLN A 199 25.86 27.57 -16.64
CA GLN A 199 25.98 26.31 -17.35
C GLN A 199 24.58 25.75 -17.64
N LEU A 200 24.32 25.42 -18.90
CA LEU A 200 23.11 24.68 -19.29
C LEU A 200 23.23 23.23 -18.83
N ILE A 201 22.21 22.75 -18.12
CA ILE A 201 22.08 21.36 -17.67
C ILE A 201 21.14 20.62 -18.61
N ALA A 202 19.94 21.18 -18.79
CA ALA A 202 18.87 20.58 -19.56
C ALA A 202 18.06 21.62 -20.34
N ASP A 203 17.60 21.21 -21.52
CA ASP A 203 16.55 21.89 -22.28
C ASP A 203 15.25 21.11 -22.04
N GLU A 204 14.28 21.69 -21.33
CA GLU A 204 12.99 21.08 -21.04
C GLU A 204 11.89 21.66 -21.94
N TYR A 205 10.73 21.02 -21.98
CA TYR A 205 9.59 21.50 -22.76
C TYR A 205 8.50 22.08 -21.85
N GLN A 206 8.51 23.40 -21.64
CA GLN A 206 7.64 24.09 -20.68
C GLN A 206 7.85 23.59 -19.24
N LEU A 207 9.00 23.95 -18.70
CA LEU A 207 9.35 23.72 -17.29
C LEU A 207 8.35 24.42 -16.37
N ASP A 208 7.83 23.69 -15.38
CA ASP A 208 6.88 24.21 -14.37
C ASP A 208 7.62 24.44 -13.04
N ASP A 209 8.36 23.43 -12.58
CA ASP A 209 9.08 23.47 -11.30
C ASP A 209 10.37 22.63 -11.35
N ILE A 210 11.28 22.89 -10.40
CA ILE A 210 12.54 22.16 -10.22
C ILE A 210 12.81 21.91 -8.74
N GLU A 211 13.46 20.78 -8.44
CA GLU A 211 13.97 20.47 -7.11
C GLU A 211 15.39 19.93 -7.16
N VAL A 212 16.11 20.05 -6.04
CA VAL A 212 17.52 19.67 -5.90
C VAL A 212 17.70 18.86 -4.62
N ALA A 213 18.17 17.62 -4.75
CA ALA A 213 18.46 16.72 -3.62
C ALA A 213 19.38 15.58 -4.09
N ASP A 214 20.08 14.91 -3.17
CA ASP A 214 20.88 13.72 -3.49
C ASP A 214 19.96 12.49 -3.58
N LEU A 215 19.52 12.16 -4.80
CA LEU A 215 18.52 11.11 -5.03
C LEU A 215 19.13 9.72 -5.20
N ASP A 216 20.46 9.61 -5.27
CA ASP A 216 21.13 8.32 -5.45
C ASP A 216 22.24 8.02 -4.43
N GLY A 217 22.19 8.73 -3.29
CA GLY A 217 22.99 8.49 -2.10
C GLY A 217 24.49 8.67 -2.31
N ASP A 218 24.90 9.35 -3.40
CA ASP A 218 26.29 9.46 -3.79
C ASP A 218 27.02 10.71 -3.23
N GLY A 219 26.30 11.48 -2.42
CA GLY A 219 26.73 12.69 -1.73
C GLY A 219 26.75 13.93 -2.61
N ARG A 220 26.17 13.88 -3.81
CA ARG A 220 26.09 15.01 -4.73
C ARG A 220 24.63 15.33 -5.03
N PRO A 221 24.20 16.59 -4.89
CA PRO A 221 22.84 16.94 -5.24
C PRO A 221 22.57 16.76 -6.74
N ASP A 222 21.47 16.07 -7.02
CA ASP A 222 20.86 15.84 -8.33
C ASP A 222 19.75 16.85 -8.60
N ILE A 223 19.15 16.78 -9.79
CA ILE A 223 18.07 17.69 -10.21
C ILE A 223 16.85 16.92 -10.66
N LEU A 224 15.69 17.32 -10.14
CA LEU A 224 14.36 16.99 -10.64
C LEU A 224 13.77 18.17 -11.41
N ALA A 225 13.11 17.87 -12.53
CA ALA A 225 12.46 18.86 -13.37
C ALA A 225 11.06 18.39 -13.77
N ALA A 226 10.05 19.22 -13.49
CA ALA A 226 8.68 19.02 -13.92
C ALA A 226 8.38 19.76 -15.22
N SER A 227 7.71 19.06 -16.14
CA SER A 227 7.34 19.54 -17.47
C SER A 227 5.83 19.44 -17.68
N ILE A 228 5.18 20.59 -17.90
CA ILE A 228 3.72 20.73 -17.92
C ILE A 228 3.04 20.16 -19.19
N LEU A 229 3.77 20.09 -20.31
CA LEU A 229 3.23 19.65 -21.62
C LEU A 229 4.03 18.50 -22.26
N ASP A 230 4.84 17.78 -21.50
CA ASP A 230 5.34 16.46 -21.90
C ASP A 230 4.41 15.37 -21.35
N PRO A 231 3.34 14.99 -22.09
CA PRO A 231 2.37 13.98 -21.64
C PRO A 231 2.92 12.56 -21.81
N THR A 232 4.23 12.38 -21.88
CA THR A 232 4.87 11.07 -21.98
C THR A 232 5.91 10.88 -20.91
N THR A 233 6.50 11.97 -20.40
CA THR A 233 7.59 11.93 -19.43
C THR A 233 7.58 13.20 -18.56
N PRO A 234 6.55 13.45 -17.76
CA PRO A 234 6.34 14.75 -17.12
C PRO A 234 7.36 15.10 -16.02
N ILE A 235 8.01 14.12 -15.38
CA ILE A 235 9.05 14.35 -14.37
C ILE A 235 10.36 13.71 -14.84
N GLY A 236 11.41 14.53 -14.93
CA GLY A 236 12.75 14.12 -15.33
C GLY A 236 13.77 14.25 -14.20
N TRP A 237 14.62 13.23 -14.06
CA TRP A 237 15.79 13.21 -13.18
C TRP A 237 17.08 13.36 -13.98
N TYR A 238 17.98 14.19 -13.45
CA TYR A 238 19.32 14.47 -13.98
C TYR A 238 20.36 14.23 -12.89
N ARG A 239 21.10 13.12 -12.99
CA ARG A 239 22.16 12.76 -12.06
C ARG A 239 23.39 13.64 -12.23
N ASN A 240 23.94 14.10 -11.11
CA ASN A 240 25.19 14.82 -11.02
C ASN A 240 26.39 13.85 -11.03
N LEU A 241 27.09 13.82 -12.16
CA LEU A 241 28.27 12.95 -12.35
C LEU A 241 29.57 13.56 -11.81
N GLY A 242 29.48 14.78 -11.23
CA GLY A 242 30.60 15.54 -10.71
C GLY A 242 31.41 16.27 -11.77
N GLY A 243 32.15 17.30 -11.34
CA GLY A 243 33.01 18.11 -12.21
C GLY A 243 32.24 18.86 -13.31
N GLY A 244 30.98 19.21 -13.03
CA GLY A 244 30.07 19.88 -13.97
C GLY A 244 29.53 18.99 -15.09
N LEU A 245 29.54 17.67 -14.92
CA LEU A 245 28.95 16.72 -15.87
C LEU A 245 27.61 16.19 -15.34
N TRP A 246 26.65 16.00 -16.25
CA TRP A 246 25.30 15.56 -15.94
C TRP A 246 24.92 14.33 -16.78
N SER A 247 24.08 13.46 -16.24
CA SER A 247 23.54 12.32 -16.98
C SER A 247 22.59 12.78 -18.10
N ALA A 248 22.23 11.85 -18.97
CA ALA A 248 21.02 12.03 -19.76
C ALA A 248 19.80 12.02 -18.83
N ARG A 249 18.74 12.70 -19.27
CA ARG A 249 17.43 12.67 -18.61
C ARG A 249 16.94 11.24 -18.43
N ARG A 250 16.53 10.90 -17.21
CA ARG A 250 15.78 9.69 -16.88
C ARG A 250 14.38 10.08 -16.45
N ASN A 251 13.36 9.36 -16.91
CA ASN A 251 11.98 9.67 -16.54
C ASN A 251 11.68 9.01 -15.20
N VAL A 252 11.24 9.82 -14.24
CA VAL A 252 10.76 9.35 -12.94
C VAL A 252 9.31 8.91 -13.11
N LEU A 253 8.43 9.84 -13.47
CA LEU A 253 7.05 9.53 -13.82
C LEU A 253 6.93 9.25 -15.33
N ARG A 254 6.36 8.09 -15.67
CA ARG A 254 6.12 7.64 -17.06
C ARG A 254 4.68 7.84 -17.53
N GLU A 255 3.80 8.18 -16.61
CA GLU A 255 2.38 8.43 -16.86
C GLU A 255 2.13 9.87 -17.29
N ARG A 256 0.90 10.16 -17.71
CA ARG A 256 0.54 11.52 -18.11
C ARG A 256 0.21 12.35 -16.88
N ALA A 257 1.01 13.35 -16.57
CA ALA A 257 0.68 14.34 -15.54
C ALA A 257 0.64 15.75 -16.14
N ARG A 258 -0.08 16.68 -15.50
CA ARG A 258 -0.03 18.11 -15.85
C ARG A 258 -0.20 18.99 -14.63
N TRP A 259 0.43 20.18 -14.70
CA TRP A 259 0.46 21.17 -13.61
C TRP A 259 1.05 20.55 -12.34
N ILE A 260 2.35 20.28 -12.38
CA ILE A 260 3.04 19.54 -11.33
C ILE A 260 3.66 20.53 -10.37
N VAL A 261 3.43 20.31 -9.08
CA VAL A 261 4.05 21.04 -7.99
C VAL A 261 4.77 20.03 -7.10
N PHE A 262 5.99 20.35 -6.67
CA PHE A 262 6.73 19.52 -5.73
C PHE A 262 6.65 20.06 -4.30
N VAL A 263 6.86 19.17 -3.35
CA VAL A 263 7.48 19.53 -2.06
C VAL A 263 9.00 19.26 -2.19
N PRO A 264 9.88 20.00 -1.49
CA PRO A 264 11.29 19.63 -1.43
C PRO A 264 11.46 18.13 -1.11
N PRO A 265 12.32 17.39 -1.84
CA PRO A 265 12.53 15.97 -1.61
C PRO A 265 12.94 15.70 -0.17
N VAL A 266 12.33 14.70 0.44
CA VAL A 266 12.44 14.40 1.87
C VAL A 266 12.23 12.91 2.09
N ASP A 267 12.95 12.37 3.06
CA ASP A 267 12.83 10.98 3.50
C ASP A 267 11.51 10.83 4.28
N VAL A 268 10.55 10.08 3.71
CA VAL A 268 9.22 9.91 4.32
C VAL A 268 9.08 8.61 5.10
N ASP A 269 9.88 7.59 4.82
CA ASP A 269 9.77 6.27 5.47
C ASP A 269 10.86 6.03 6.54
N GLY A 270 11.81 6.96 6.66
CA GLY A 270 12.89 6.94 7.63
C GLY A 270 14.03 6.00 7.25
N ASP A 271 14.13 5.57 5.98
CA ASP A 271 15.17 4.66 5.50
C ASP A 271 16.51 5.38 5.20
N GLY A 272 16.49 6.72 5.17
CA GLY A 272 17.64 7.60 4.94
C GLY A 272 17.78 8.09 3.50
N ASP A 273 16.91 7.65 2.59
CA ASP A 273 16.87 8.05 1.19
C ASP A 273 15.75 9.08 0.97
N VAL A 274 16.00 10.09 0.14
CA VAL A 274 15.02 11.16 -0.08
C VAL A 274 14.01 10.78 -1.15
N ASP A 275 12.73 10.94 -0.82
CA ASP A 275 11.58 10.63 -1.67
C ASP A 275 11.05 11.84 -2.41
N VAL A 276 10.16 11.59 -3.39
CA VAL A 276 9.56 12.64 -4.21
C VAL A 276 8.05 12.67 -4.00
N ILE A 277 7.57 13.78 -3.44
CA ILE A 277 6.15 14.10 -3.33
C ILE A 277 5.78 15.15 -4.35
N ALA A 278 4.72 14.89 -5.11
CA ALA A 278 4.21 15.80 -6.12
C ALA A 278 2.69 15.90 -6.08
N ALA A 279 2.14 16.95 -6.67
CA ALA A 279 0.71 17.06 -6.95
C ALA A 279 0.48 17.43 -8.41
N ASP A 280 -0.52 16.80 -9.04
CA ASP A 280 -0.90 17.10 -10.42
C ASP A 280 -2.41 16.99 -10.65
N ASN A 281 -2.88 17.51 -11.79
CA ASN A 281 -4.30 17.54 -12.12
C ASN A 281 -4.90 16.23 -12.65
N THR A 282 -4.06 15.21 -12.86
CA THR A 282 -4.43 13.92 -13.44
C THR A 282 -4.56 12.88 -12.34
N HIS A 283 -3.63 12.82 -11.39
CA HIS A 283 -3.65 11.83 -10.31
C HIS A 283 -4.02 12.42 -8.95
N GLY A 284 -3.76 13.71 -8.71
CA GLY A 284 -3.93 14.34 -7.39
C GLY A 284 -2.60 14.46 -6.65
N LEU A 285 -2.57 14.19 -5.34
CA LEU A 285 -1.34 14.14 -4.53
C LEU A 285 -0.71 12.76 -4.65
N MET A 286 0.60 12.71 -4.89
CA MET A 286 1.32 11.47 -5.15
C MET A 286 2.67 11.37 -4.45
N LEU A 287 3.05 10.15 -4.12
CA LEU A 287 4.36 9.75 -3.62
C LEU A 287 5.07 8.87 -4.67
N LEU A 288 6.36 9.14 -4.84
CA LEU A 288 7.32 8.39 -5.64
C LEU A 288 8.49 8.07 -4.70
N GLU A 289 8.40 6.92 -4.04
CA GLU A 289 9.39 6.41 -3.06
C GLU A 289 10.70 6.06 -3.77
N ASN A 290 11.83 6.37 -3.18
CA ASN A 290 13.16 6.26 -3.78
C ASN A 290 14.07 5.34 -2.96
N ASN A 291 14.59 4.29 -3.58
CA ASN A 291 15.43 3.29 -2.91
C ASN A 291 16.93 3.67 -2.73
N GLY A 292 17.23 4.96 -2.72
CA GLY A 292 18.60 5.45 -2.49
C GLY A 292 19.58 5.34 -3.64
N ILE A 293 19.18 4.81 -4.80
CA ILE A 293 20.04 4.75 -6.00
C ILE A 293 19.41 5.42 -7.23
N GLY A 294 18.43 6.31 -7.00
CA GLY A 294 17.69 7.04 -8.02
C GLY A 294 16.73 6.15 -8.82
N TRP A 295 16.20 5.10 -8.18
CA TRP A 295 15.07 4.33 -8.67
C TRP A 295 13.85 4.62 -7.83
N PHE A 296 12.76 4.94 -8.52
CA PHE A 296 11.50 5.32 -7.90
C PHE A 296 10.47 4.21 -8.05
N SER A 297 9.67 3.98 -7.02
CA SER A 297 8.52 3.09 -7.03
C SER A 297 7.48 3.52 -8.09
N PRO A 298 6.54 2.63 -8.45
CA PRO A 298 5.34 3.06 -9.16
C PRO A 298 4.60 4.16 -8.38
N LEU A 299 3.86 4.98 -9.11
CA LEU A 299 3.09 6.09 -8.54
C LEU A 299 2.13 5.61 -7.43
N VAL A 300 2.29 6.12 -6.20
CA VAL A 300 1.32 5.94 -5.11
C VAL A 300 0.47 7.20 -5.01
N VAL A 301 -0.85 7.06 -5.14
CA VAL A 301 -1.79 8.20 -5.02
C VAL A 301 -2.24 8.33 -3.56
N LEU A 302 -1.79 9.40 -2.89
CA LEU A 302 -2.15 9.71 -1.50
C LEU A 302 -3.52 10.40 -1.41
N GLN A 303 -3.86 11.23 -2.40
CA GLN A 303 -5.19 11.82 -2.55
C GLN A 303 -5.55 11.94 -4.02
N ASP A 304 -6.74 11.48 -4.41
CA ASP A 304 -7.21 11.58 -5.81
C ASP A 304 -7.75 12.99 -6.12
N VAL A 305 -7.78 13.35 -7.41
CA VAL A 305 -8.33 14.60 -7.93
C VAL A 305 -9.79 14.87 -7.51
N ALA A 306 -10.56 13.83 -7.15
CA ALA A 306 -11.92 13.97 -6.62
C ALA A 306 -11.96 14.64 -5.24
N GLN A 307 -10.89 14.49 -4.44
CA GLN A 307 -10.73 15.09 -3.12
C GLN A 307 -10.16 16.53 -3.19
N GLY A 308 -9.71 16.95 -4.38
CA GLY A 308 -9.13 18.27 -4.64
C GLY A 308 -7.64 18.16 -4.90
N VAL A 309 -7.12 19.01 -5.81
CA VAL A 309 -5.70 19.02 -6.13
C VAL A 309 -5.02 20.11 -5.31
N PRO A 310 -4.10 19.77 -4.40
CA PRO A 310 -3.37 20.76 -3.64
C PRO A 310 -2.40 21.52 -4.55
N ASN A 311 -2.42 22.84 -4.45
CA ASN A 311 -1.46 23.71 -5.18
C ASN A 311 -0.35 24.23 -4.26
N TYR A 312 -0.55 24.10 -2.95
CA TYR A 312 0.38 24.53 -1.93
C TYR A 312 0.55 23.38 -0.97
N MET A 313 1.80 23.03 -0.71
CA MET A 313 2.18 21.90 0.10
C MET A 313 3.41 22.27 0.91
N ALA A 314 3.55 21.67 2.08
CA ALA A 314 4.76 21.73 2.89
C ALA A 314 4.93 20.37 3.58
N ALA A 315 6.18 19.99 3.82
CA ALA A 315 6.53 18.77 4.56
C ALA A 315 7.46 19.10 5.72
N GLY A 316 7.23 18.46 6.85
CA GLY A 316 8.02 18.55 8.08
C GLY A 316 7.36 17.73 9.18
N ASP A 317 8.08 17.46 10.26
CA ASP A 317 7.58 16.75 11.44
C ASP A 317 6.62 17.65 12.23
N LEU A 318 5.31 17.61 11.92
CA LEU A 318 4.32 18.56 12.44
C LEU A 318 3.75 18.15 13.79
N ASP A 319 3.96 16.92 14.23
CA ASP A 319 3.45 16.43 15.50
C ASP A 319 4.57 16.07 16.49
N GLY A 320 5.83 16.03 16.06
CA GLY A 320 7.00 15.79 16.91
C GLY A 320 7.32 14.32 17.13
N ASP A 321 6.76 13.42 16.32
CA ASP A 321 7.03 11.99 16.41
C ASP A 321 8.30 11.54 15.67
N GLY A 322 8.89 12.44 14.88
CA GLY A 322 10.13 12.26 14.13
C GLY A 322 9.95 11.80 12.69
N ASP A 323 8.73 11.55 12.24
CA ASP A 323 8.39 11.24 10.86
C ASP A 323 7.96 12.54 10.13
N VAL A 324 8.13 12.58 8.80
CA VAL A 324 7.82 13.80 8.02
C VAL A 324 6.37 13.79 7.56
N ASP A 325 5.57 14.72 8.09
CA ASP A 325 4.17 14.91 7.73
C ASP A 325 3.97 15.81 6.51
N LEU A 326 2.72 15.85 6.00
CA LEU A 326 2.32 16.76 4.94
C LEU A 326 1.22 17.72 5.37
N ALA A 327 1.43 19.00 5.06
CA ALA A 327 0.38 20.01 5.05
C ALA A 327 0.01 20.37 3.62
N THR A 328 -1.28 20.36 3.29
CA THR A 328 -1.80 20.59 1.93
C THR A 328 -2.87 21.68 1.92
N GLY A 329 -2.90 22.47 0.84
CA GLY A 329 -3.87 23.54 0.66
C GLY A 329 -4.33 23.69 -0.79
N THR A 330 -5.65 23.76 -0.99
CA THR A 330 -6.24 23.98 -2.31
C THR A 330 -6.43 25.48 -2.59
N PRO A 331 -6.35 25.90 -3.86
CA PRO A 331 -6.46 27.30 -4.26
C PRO A 331 -7.91 27.78 -4.39
N ASP A 332 -8.92 27.02 -3.97
CA ASP A 332 -10.34 27.39 -4.09
C ASP A 332 -10.85 28.08 -2.81
N LEU A 333 -11.92 28.88 -2.94
CA LEU A 333 -12.46 29.69 -1.84
C LEU A 333 -13.18 28.85 -0.75
N SER A 334 -13.17 27.52 -0.88
CA SER A 334 -13.98 26.58 -0.11
C SER A 334 -13.24 25.34 0.37
N GLY A 335 -11.99 25.11 -0.04
CA GLY A 335 -11.24 23.92 0.35
C GLY A 335 -10.51 24.09 1.68
N PRO A 336 -10.41 23.02 2.48
CA PRO A 336 -9.69 23.02 3.75
C PRO A 336 -8.17 23.04 3.55
N ILE A 337 -7.46 23.50 4.58
CA ILE A 337 -6.06 23.11 4.78
C ILE A 337 -6.09 21.76 5.48
N ASN A 338 -5.36 20.78 4.96
CA ASN A 338 -5.29 19.46 5.57
C ASN A 338 -3.88 19.17 6.08
N TRP A 339 -3.80 18.54 7.23
CA TRP A 339 -2.65 17.77 7.69
C TRP A 339 -2.86 16.31 7.30
N ILE A 340 -1.78 15.65 6.91
CA ILE A 340 -1.73 14.23 6.59
C ILE A 340 -0.58 13.67 7.42
N GLU A 341 -0.93 12.97 8.48
CA GLU A 341 0.00 12.28 9.37
C GLU A 341 0.72 11.18 8.59
N ASN A 342 2.03 11.08 8.79
CA ASN A 342 2.87 10.05 8.23
C ASN A 342 3.38 9.13 9.35
N GLN A 343 3.13 7.83 9.22
CA GLN A 343 3.60 6.82 10.15
C GLN A 343 4.64 5.94 9.44
N ARG A 344 5.83 6.49 9.20
CA ARG A 344 6.95 5.87 8.46
C ARG A 344 6.59 5.36 7.08
N GLY A 345 6.24 6.28 6.18
CA GLY A 345 5.92 6.01 4.78
C GLY A 345 4.45 5.64 4.55
N THR A 346 3.69 5.40 5.62
CA THR A 346 2.24 5.16 5.55
C THR A 346 1.48 6.42 5.95
N PHE A 347 0.75 7.01 5.00
CA PHE A 347 -0.01 8.24 5.24
C PHE A 347 -1.44 7.96 5.71
N ALA A 348 -1.86 8.65 6.77
CA ALA A 348 -3.22 8.61 7.28
C ALA A 348 -4.20 9.35 6.36
N ASN A 349 -5.50 9.27 6.69
CA ASN A 349 -6.49 10.10 6.01
C ASN A 349 -6.28 11.59 6.35
N PRO A 350 -6.55 12.51 5.40
CA PRO A 350 -6.33 13.93 5.62
C PRO A 350 -7.26 14.51 6.71
N THR A 351 -6.67 15.21 7.68
CA THR A 351 -7.35 15.90 8.77
C THR A 351 -7.41 17.39 8.49
N ALA A 352 -8.61 17.97 8.46
CA ALA A 352 -8.78 19.40 8.16
C ALA A 352 -8.38 20.28 9.35
N LEU A 353 -7.36 21.13 9.17
CA LEU A 353 -6.86 22.08 10.17
C LEU A 353 -7.66 23.39 10.22
N ASP A 354 -8.15 23.86 9.07
CA ASP A 354 -9.07 25.00 8.99
C ASP A 354 -10.04 24.79 7.83
N SER A 355 -11.29 25.21 8.05
CA SER A 355 -12.38 25.12 7.08
C SER A 355 -12.53 26.40 6.22
N VAL A 356 -11.68 27.42 6.41
CA VAL A 356 -11.89 28.73 5.78
C VAL A 356 -10.63 29.35 5.12
N GLY A 357 -10.63 29.30 3.79
CA GLY A 357 -10.30 30.46 2.95
C GLY A 357 -9.11 30.31 2.02
N TRP A 358 -9.06 31.18 1.01
CA TRP A 358 -8.06 31.18 -0.06
C TRP A 358 -6.62 31.16 0.47
N VAL A 359 -5.89 30.09 0.15
CA VAL A 359 -4.44 29.98 0.41
C VAL A 359 -3.66 30.46 -0.82
N THR A 360 -2.57 31.17 -0.60
CA THR A 360 -1.63 31.63 -1.65
C THR A 360 -0.19 31.14 -1.44
N GLY A 361 0.02 30.31 -0.42
CA GLY A 361 1.28 29.68 -0.03
C GLY A 361 1.20 29.09 1.38
N MET A 362 2.13 28.19 1.68
CA MET A 362 2.32 27.55 2.99
C MET A 362 3.82 27.56 3.30
N VAL A 363 4.19 27.81 4.56
CA VAL A 363 5.57 27.84 5.03
C VAL A 363 5.59 27.20 6.42
N LEU A 364 6.57 26.36 6.70
CA LEU A 364 6.82 25.86 8.05
C LEU A 364 7.77 26.82 8.78
N VAL A 365 7.49 27.11 10.04
CA VAL A 365 8.29 27.99 10.90
C VAL A 365 8.01 27.66 12.36
N ASP A 366 9.06 27.50 13.18
CA ASP A 366 8.88 27.40 14.64
C ASP A 366 8.54 28.80 15.20
N ALA A 367 7.23 29.10 15.34
CA ALA A 367 6.77 30.45 15.64
C ALA A 367 6.73 30.76 17.14
N ASP A 368 6.66 29.77 18.02
CA ASP A 368 6.68 29.98 19.47
C ASP A 368 7.87 29.38 20.21
N VAL A 369 8.84 28.84 19.46
CA VAL A 369 10.17 28.42 19.92
C VAL A 369 10.08 27.19 20.83
N ASP A 370 9.17 26.28 20.48
CA ASP A 370 9.01 24.98 21.14
C ASP A 370 9.85 23.88 20.47
N GLY A 371 10.41 24.15 19.29
CA GLY A 371 11.24 23.23 18.52
C GLY A 371 10.47 22.38 17.52
N LEU A 372 9.14 22.54 17.42
CA LEU A 372 8.31 21.94 16.39
C LEU A 372 7.97 22.97 15.30
N PRO A 373 7.90 22.56 14.03
CA PRO A 373 7.56 23.45 12.92
C PRO A 373 6.06 23.77 12.89
N ASP A 374 5.69 25.03 13.13
CA ASP A 374 4.31 25.50 12.94
C ASP A 374 3.98 25.75 11.47
N LEU A 375 2.70 25.61 11.11
CA LEU A 375 2.23 25.87 9.76
C LEU A 375 1.77 27.32 9.58
N PHE A 376 2.54 28.12 8.83
CA PHE A 376 2.11 29.46 8.40
C PHE A 376 1.33 29.45 7.08
N GLN A 377 0.06 29.88 7.16
CA GLN A 377 -0.82 30.10 6.01
C GLN A 377 -0.72 31.53 5.46
N LEU A 378 -0.38 31.64 4.18
CA LEU A 378 -0.39 32.88 3.43
C LEU A 378 -1.80 33.18 2.87
N GLN A 379 -2.56 34.03 3.57
CA GLN A 379 -3.91 34.47 3.18
C GLN A 379 -4.02 36.01 3.05
N ASP A 380 -4.62 36.51 1.96
CA ASP A 380 -4.89 37.94 1.76
C ASP A 380 -6.35 38.32 2.15
N PRO A 381 -6.58 39.15 3.19
CA PRO A 381 -5.63 39.75 4.12
C PRO A 381 -5.50 38.99 5.45
N GLY A 382 -4.28 38.97 6.02
CA GLY A 382 -4.04 38.64 7.43
C GLY A 382 -3.62 37.21 7.73
N GLY A 383 -2.61 36.68 7.01
CA GLY A 383 -2.01 35.35 7.22
C GLY A 383 -1.89 34.92 8.69
N ARG A 384 -2.02 33.61 8.90
CA ARG A 384 -2.20 32.96 10.20
C ARG A 384 -1.13 31.90 10.39
N VAL A 385 -0.56 31.83 11.59
CA VAL A 385 0.20 30.65 12.03
C VAL A 385 -0.78 29.68 12.67
N PHE A 386 -0.74 28.40 12.29
CA PHE A 386 -1.38 27.29 12.97
C PHE A 386 -0.33 26.58 13.78
N ARG A 387 -0.43 26.68 15.11
CA ARG A 387 0.59 26.11 15.98
C ARG A 387 0.48 24.60 16.12
N THR A 388 1.61 23.93 16.11
CA THR A 388 1.78 22.48 16.27
C THR A 388 2.16 22.20 17.71
N GLU A 389 1.15 21.97 18.56
CA GLU A 389 1.38 21.73 19.98
C GLU A 389 1.29 20.22 20.24
N PRO A 390 2.30 19.58 20.84
CA PRO A 390 2.24 18.17 21.14
C PRO A 390 1.17 17.93 22.23
N CYS A 391 0.11 17.19 21.90
CA CYS A 391 -0.95 16.85 22.86
C CYS A 391 -0.98 15.33 23.07
N ALA A 392 -0.50 14.81 24.21
CA ALA A 392 -0.66 13.39 24.51
C ALA A 392 -2.15 13.02 24.66
N ARG A 393 -2.50 11.77 24.34
CA ARG A 393 -3.85 11.16 24.52
C ARG A 393 -4.24 10.95 26.00
N GLN A 394 -3.80 11.82 26.91
CA GLN A 394 -3.98 11.65 28.35
C GLN A 394 -5.35 12.18 28.81
N ASP A 395 -6.01 11.40 29.65
CA ASP A 395 -7.28 11.67 30.34
C ASP A 395 -7.00 11.37 31.82
N THR A 396 -6.64 12.41 32.57
CA THR A 396 -6.01 12.34 33.90
C THR A 396 -6.99 11.90 34.98
N ASP A 397 -8.27 12.23 34.85
CA ASP A 397 -9.31 11.84 35.80
C ASP A 397 -10.23 10.70 35.29
N GLY A 398 -10.09 10.29 34.03
CA GLY A 398 -10.69 9.11 33.43
C GLY A 398 -12.16 9.30 33.09
N ASP A 399 -12.59 10.52 32.81
CA ASP A 399 -13.99 10.89 32.66
C ASP A 399 -14.50 10.84 31.22
N GLY A 400 -13.60 10.60 30.27
CA GLY A 400 -13.86 10.54 28.83
C GLY A 400 -13.48 11.81 28.06
N LEU A 401 -13.09 12.89 28.73
CA LEU A 401 -12.44 14.05 28.13
C LEU A 401 -10.92 13.96 28.26
N ARG A 402 -10.20 14.47 27.26
CA ARG A 402 -8.74 14.55 27.32
C ARG A 402 -8.32 15.81 28.05
N ASP A 403 -7.18 15.78 28.74
CA ASP A 403 -6.67 16.91 29.52
C ASP A 403 -6.61 18.22 28.71
N CYS A 404 -6.27 18.13 27.42
CA CYS A 404 -6.23 19.27 26.51
C CYS A 404 -7.63 19.79 26.12
N GLU A 405 -8.61 18.90 25.95
CA GLU A 405 -10.00 19.24 25.66
C GLU A 405 -10.65 19.96 26.84
N GLU A 406 -10.37 19.50 28.05
CA GLU A 406 -10.78 20.13 29.29
C GLU A 406 -10.16 21.51 29.49
N LEU A 407 -8.83 21.66 29.33
CA LEU A 407 -8.16 22.94 29.56
C LEU A 407 -8.46 24.00 28.48
N LEU A 408 -8.56 23.59 27.22
CA LEU A 408 -8.59 24.51 26.09
C LEU A 408 -9.98 24.72 25.49
N VAL A 409 -10.89 23.74 25.61
CA VAL A 409 -12.21 23.76 24.96
C VAL A 409 -13.34 23.90 25.97
N VAL A 410 -13.45 22.97 26.90
CA VAL A 410 -14.59 22.86 27.83
C VAL A 410 -14.39 23.78 29.06
N GLY A 411 -13.14 23.95 29.47
CA GLY A 411 -12.72 24.77 30.62
C GLY A 411 -12.87 24.07 31.98
N THR A 412 -13.06 22.75 31.99
CA THR A 412 -13.20 21.88 33.17
C THR A 412 -11.84 21.56 33.81
N ASP A 413 -11.83 20.90 34.96
CA ASP A 413 -10.62 20.62 35.73
C ASP A 413 -10.12 19.20 35.46
N VAL A 414 -8.95 19.08 34.81
CA VAL A 414 -8.32 17.81 34.37
C VAL A 414 -8.11 16.75 35.45
N ALA A 415 -8.26 17.11 36.71
CA ALA A 415 -8.15 16.20 37.84
C ALA A 415 -9.50 15.89 38.49
N SER A 416 -10.60 16.34 37.92
CA SER A 416 -11.95 16.32 38.49
C SER A 416 -13.00 15.93 37.44
N ALA A 417 -13.24 14.64 37.36
CA ALA A 417 -14.23 13.97 36.50
C ALA A 417 -15.71 14.37 36.72
N ASP A 418 -16.03 15.46 37.41
CA ASP A 418 -17.37 15.97 37.74
C ASP A 418 -17.20 17.40 38.28
N THR A 419 -17.20 18.39 37.37
CA THR A 419 -16.84 19.78 37.66
C THR A 419 -17.85 20.47 38.58
N ASP A 420 -19.15 20.16 38.45
CA ASP A 420 -20.20 20.82 39.20
C ASP A 420 -20.72 20.03 40.41
N GLY A 421 -20.34 18.75 40.51
CA GLY A 421 -20.52 17.87 41.65
C GLY A 421 -21.91 17.25 41.75
N ASP A 422 -22.63 17.10 40.63
CA ASP A 422 -23.99 16.57 40.60
C ASP A 422 -24.06 15.03 40.48
N GLY A 423 -22.95 14.42 40.07
CA GLY A 423 -22.75 12.98 39.95
C GLY A 423 -22.76 12.42 38.52
N LEU A 424 -22.92 13.26 37.49
CA LEU A 424 -22.55 12.98 36.10
C LEU A 424 -21.14 13.53 35.84
N SER A 425 -20.34 12.88 35.00
CA SER A 425 -19.02 13.40 34.64
C SER A 425 -19.08 14.41 33.52
N ASP A 426 -18.08 15.29 33.41
CA ASP A 426 -18.06 16.34 32.39
C ASP A 426 -18.12 15.74 30.98
N GLY A 427 -17.40 14.64 30.75
CA GLY A 427 -17.50 13.85 29.53
C GLY A 427 -18.89 13.26 29.29
N ALA A 428 -19.52 12.68 30.32
CA ALA A 428 -20.85 12.08 30.21
C ALA A 428 -21.95 13.14 30.01
N GLU A 429 -21.78 14.33 30.55
CA GLU A 429 -22.68 15.46 30.34
C GLU A 429 -22.66 15.92 28.88
N LEU A 430 -21.49 16.06 28.27
CA LEU A 430 -21.38 16.43 26.86
C LEU A 430 -21.99 15.36 25.93
N ASP A 431 -21.83 14.07 26.26
CA ASP A 431 -22.44 12.96 25.51
C ASP A 431 -23.98 13.01 25.49
N VAL A 432 -24.60 13.41 26.60
CA VAL A 432 -26.07 13.54 26.70
C VAL A 432 -26.58 14.95 26.39
N GLY A 433 -25.67 15.89 26.12
CA GLY A 433 -25.97 17.29 25.83
C GLY A 433 -26.34 18.15 27.04
N ALA A 434 -25.99 17.69 28.25
CA ALA A 434 -26.04 18.45 29.50
C ALA A 434 -24.89 19.49 29.59
N ASP A 435 -24.97 20.44 30.53
CA ASP A 435 -23.98 21.51 30.73
C ASP A 435 -23.10 21.20 31.96
N PRO A 436 -21.77 20.94 31.80
CA PRO A 436 -20.85 20.59 32.90
C PRO A 436 -20.68 21.60 34.04
N TRP A 437 -21.43 22.69 34.00
CA TRP A 437 -21.44 23.75 34.99
C TRP A 437 -22.81 23.95 35.64
N ASP A 438 -23.84 23.18 35.24
CA ASP A 438 -25.22 23.31 35.69
C ASP A 438 -25.89 21.96 36.02
N ALA A 439 -25.85 21.63 37.31
CA ALA A 439 -26.35 20.42 37.96
C ALA A 439 -27.85 20.06 37.80
N ASP A 440 -28.59 20.66 36.85
CA ASP A 440 -30.01 20.46 36.52
C ASP A 440 -30.28 21.17 35.17
N THR A 441 -29.73 20.62 34.07
CA THR A 441 -29.63 21.30 32.76
C THR A 441 -31.00 21.71 32.21
N ASP A 442 -32.02 20.85 32.33
CA ASP A 442 -33.36 21.14 31.78
C ASP A 442 -34.30 21.87 32.77
N GLY A 443 -33.89 21.97 34.04
CA GLY A 443 -34.57 22.70 35.09
C GLY A 443 -35.88 22.06 35.56
N ASP A 444 -36.05 20.75 35.39
CA ASP A 444 -37.21 20.01 35.88
C ASP A 444 -37.17 19.77 37.41
N GLY A 445 -35.98 19.92 38.01
CA GLY A 445 -35.73 19.80 39.44
C GLY A 445 -35.14 18.46 39.88
N VAL A 446 -34.73 17.59 38.95
CA VAL A 446 -33.86 16.44 39.15
C VAL A 446 -32.45 16.83 38.65
N ALA A 447 -31.41 16.43 39.37
CA ALA A 447 -30.04 16.72 38.93
C ALA A 447 -29.62 15.74 37.82
N ASP A 448 -28.76 16.17 36.91
CA ASP A 448 -28.41 15.43 35.69
C ASP A 448 -27.80 14.08 36.04
N GLY A 449 -26.94 14.02 37.05
CA GLY A 449 -26.38 12.76 37.60
C GLY A 449 -27.40 11.75 38.17
N VAL A 450 -28.68 12.11 38.29
CA VAL A 450 -29.77 11.24 38.76
C VAL A 450 -30.95 11.21 37.76
N ASP A 451 -30.93 12.03 36.73
CA ASP A 451 -32.00 12.11 35.74
C ASP A 451 -31.80 11.10 34.61
N THR A 452 -32.85 10.35 34.27
CA THR A 452 -32.85 9.46 33.10
C THR A 452 -32.88 10.26 31.80
N CYS A 453 -33.42 11.48 31.82
CA CYS A 453 -33.55 12.34 30.66
C CYS A 453 -33.10 13.80 30.97
N PRO A 454 -31.79 14.05 31.19
CA PRO A 454 -31.24 15.32 31.70
C PRO A 454 -31.53 16.58 30.85
N VAL A 455 -31.99 16.39 29.61
CA VAL A 455 -32.27 17.46 28.64
C VAL A 455 -33.75 17.50 28.20
N ASP A 456 -34.61 16.63 28.75
CA ASP A 456 -36.04 16.53 28.38
C ASP A 456 -37.00 16.59 29.58
N VAL A 457 -37.57 17.79 29.74
CA VAL A 457 -38.58 18.15 30.76
C VAL A 457 -39.85 17.26 30.80
N VAL A 458 -40.08 16.39 29.81
CA VAL A 458 -41.23 15.44 29.78
C VAL A 458 -40.89 14.07 30.39
N GLY A 459 -39.65 13.61 30.23
CA GLY A 459 -39.12 12.35 30.76
C GLY A 459 -39.58 11.06 30.03
N ASP A 460 -39.43 9.92 30.71
CA ASP A 460 -39.84 8.57 30.29
C ASP A 460 -41.25 8.23 30.85
N SER A 461 -42.26 8.19 29.98
CA SER A 461 -43.67 8.03 30.37
C SER A 461 -44.06 6.62 30.78
N ASP A 462 -43.45 5.58 30.22
CA ASP A 462 -43.82 4.19 30.50
C ASP A 462 -42.81 3.42 31.38
N GLY A 463 -41.71 4.08 31.71
CA GLY A 463 -40.75 3.71 32.74
C GLY A 463 -39.83 2.58 32.28
N ASP A 464 -39.57 2.51 30.99
CA ASP A 464 -38.79 1.46 30.36
C ASP A 464 -37.30 1.82 30.17
N GLY A 465 -36.94 3.07 30.43
CA GLY A 465 -35.58 3.60 30.33
C GLY A 465 -35.31 4.43 29.07
N THR A 466 -36.30 4.61 28.18
CA THR A 466 -36.17 5.40 26.95
C THR A 466 -36.97 6.71 27.06
N CYS A 467 -36.36 7.85 26.72
CA CYS A 467 -37.08 9.13 26.75
C CYS A 467 -38.18 9.18 25.68
N ASP A 468 -39.35 9.72 26.02
CA ASP A 468 -40.56 9.74 25.17
C ASP A 468 -40.33 10.29 23.75
N ALA A 469 -39.37 11.22 23.60
CA ALA A 469 -39.04 11.84 22.32
C ALA A 469 -38.46 10.86 21.29
N VAL A 470 -37.90 9.73 21.72
CA VAL A 470 -37.18 8.76 20.88
C VAL A 470 -37.68 7.32 21.00
N ASP A 471 -38.77 7.08 21.75
CA ASP A 471 -39.35 5.74 21.97
C ASP A 471 -40.24 5.25 20.78
N THR A 472 -40.00 4.01 20.32
CA THR A 472 -40.71 3.29 19.25
C THR A 472 -42.03 2.66 19.68
N CYS A 473 -42.23 2.44 20.98
CA CYS A 473 -43.53 2.15 21.59
C CYS A 473 -43.76 3.04 22.85
N PRO A 474 -44.02 4.37 22.71
CA PRO A 474 -44.09 5.40 23.79
C PRO A 474 -45.03 5.19 24.99
N THR A 475 -45.72 4.05 25.04
CA THR A 475 -46.70 3.72 26.07
C THR A 475 -46.72 2.22 26.40
N THR A 476 -45.88 1.42 25.75
CA THR A 476 -45.76 -0.02 25.95
C THR A 476 -44.28 -0.35 26.22
N PRO A 477 -43.92 -0.66 27.48
CA PRO A 477 -42.52 -0.81 27.85
C PRO A 477 -41.79 -1.79 26.95
N ASN A 478 -40.82 -1.27 26.21
CA ASN A 478 -39.92 -1.98 25.34
C ASN A 478 -38.49 -1.40 25.51
N PRO A 479 -37.83 -1.63 26.66
CA PRO A 479 -36.50 -1.09 26.95
C PRO A 479 -35.44 -1.37 25.86
N GLY A 480 -35.65 -2.43 25.08
CA GLY A 480 -34.75 -2.80 23.99
C GLY A 480 -34.97 -2.07 22.68
N GLN A 481 -36.03 -1.25 22.56
CA GLN A 481 -36.39 -0.45 21.39
C GLN A 481 -36.29 -1.21 20.05
N GLN A 482 -36.50 -2.52 20.10
CA GLN A 482 -36.33 -3.42 18.96
C GLN A 482 -37.40 -3.12 17.94
N ASP A 483 -36.97 -2.89 16.70
CA ASP A 483 -37.80 -2.67 15.52
C ASP A 483 -37.15 -3.47 14.39
N LEU A 484 -37.34 -4.79 14.43
CA LEU A 484 -36.56 -5.77 13.66
C LEU A 484 -36.72 -5.58 12.15
N ASP A 485 -37.85 -5.04 11.70
CA ASP A 485 -38.12 -4.73 10.29
C ASP A 485 -38.06 -3.22 9.96
N SER A 486 -37.70 -2.39 10.95
CA SER A 486 -37.45 -0.96 10.81
C SER A 486 -38.63 -0.18 10.21
N ASP A 487 -39.86 -0.60 10.50
CA ASP A 487 -41.07 0.05 10.00
C ASP A 487 -41.52 1.27 10.85
N GLY A 488 -40.79 1.54 11.94
CA GLY A 488 -41.01 2.62 12.88
C GLY A 488 -41.92 2.23 14.04
N ARG A 489 -42.14 0.93 14.26
CA ARG A 489 -43.01 0.40 15.30
C ARG A 489 -42.34 -0.79 15.98
N GLY A 490 -42.00 -0.63 17.25
CA GLY A 490 -41.23 -1.66 17.93
C GLY A 490 -41.92 -3.03 18.00
N ASP A 491 -41.12 -4.10 17.99
CA ASP A 491 -41.50 -5.51 18.02
C ASP A 491 -42.50 -5.84 19.13
N ALA A 492 -42.32 -5.19 20.29
CA ALA A 492 -43.20 -5.33 21.44
C ALA A 492 -44.66 -4.90 21.13
N CYS A 493 -44.83 -4.06 20.13
CA CYS A 493 -46.10 -3.56 19.63
C CYS A 493 -46.39 -3.95 18.15
N ASP A 494 -45.67 -4.96 17.59
CA ASP A 494 -45.82 -5.52 16.23
C ASP A 494 -46.20 -7.03 16.15
N VAL A 495 -46.78 -7.48 15.02
CA VAL A 495 -47.38 -8.82 14.79
C VAL A 495 -46.60 -9.70 13.80
N CYS A 496 -45.80 -9.12 12.90
CA CYS A 496 -44.99 -9.82 11.89
C CYS A 496 -43.51 -9.45 12.07
N VAL A 497 -43.06 -9.50 13.32
CA VAL A 497 -41.73 -9.11 13.78
C VAL A 497 -40.64 -9.65 12.82
N GLY A 498 -39.98 -8.73 12.11
CA GLY A 498 -38.80 -9.03 11.28
C GLY A 498 -39.06 -9.32 9.81
N GLU A 499 -40.25 -9.01 9.29
CA GLU A 499 -40.53 -9.06 7.86
C GLU A 499 -40.93 -7.66 7.39
N ASP A 500 -40.44 -7.23 6.22
CA ASP A 500 -40.88 -5.94 5.66
C ASP A 500 -42.41 -5.89 5.48
N THR A 501 -42.97 -4.73 5.10
CA THR A 501 -44.43 -4.49 4.97
C THR A 501 -45.27 -5.51 4.15
N SER A 502 -44.69 -6.58 3.61
CA SER A 502 -45.31 -7.65 2.81
C SER A 502 -45.40 -9.06 3.42
N GLY A 503 -44.98 -9.32 4.67
CA GLY A 503 -44.73 -10.63 5.35
C GLY A 503 -45.77 -11.78 5.39
N ASN A 504 -46.63 -11.94 4.39
CA ASN A 504 -47.42 -13.15 4.10
C ASN A 504 -47.97 -13.08 2.65
N PRO A 505 -47.14 -13.39 1.63
CA PRO A 505 -47.45 -13.07 0.23
C PRO A 505 -48.55 -13.96 -0.39
N ASP A 506 -48.75 -15.19 0.08
CA ASP A 506 -49.74 -16.13 -0.46
C ASP A 506 -50.99 -16.32 0.44
N GLY A 507 -50.94 -15.81 1.68
CA GLY A 507 -52.07 -15.62 2.59
C GLY A 507 -52.42 -16.84 3.46
N ASP A 508 -51.54 -17.82 3.60
CA ASP A 508 -51.86 -19.11 4.22
C ASP A 508 -51.52 -19.24 5.73
N LEU A 509 -51.08 -18.12 6.32
CA LEU A 509 -50.76 -17.86 7.75
C LEU A 509 -49.35 -18.23 8.21
N TRP A 510 -48.46 -18.59 7.29
CA TRP A 510 -47.02 -18.60 7.52
C TRP A 510 -46.39 -17.29 7.03
N CYS A 511 -45.40 -16.78 7.76
CA CYS A 511 -44.55 -15.69 7.27
C CYS A 511 -43.57 -16.29 6.24
N THR A 512 -43.07 -15.48 5.30
CA THR A 512 -42.21 -15.89 4.18
C THR A 512 -41.06 -16.80 4.62
N SER A 513 -40.39 -16.45 5.72
CA SER A 513 -39.29 -17.20 6.35
C SER A 513 -39.64 -18.59 6.91
N LEU A 514 -40.91 -18.93 7.05
CA LEU A 514 -41.39 -20.18 7.63
C LEU A 514 -42.16 -21.04 6.62
N ASP A 515 -42.10 -20.69 5.34
CA ASP A 515 -42.79 -21.41 4.27
C ASP A 515 -41.82 -22.01 3.24
N ASN A 516 -41.52 -23.30 3.41
CA ASN A 516 -40.70 -24.10 2.50
C ASN A 516 -41.35 -24.39 1.13
N CYS A 517 -42.51 -23.78 0.84
CA CYS A 517 -43.05 -23.60 -0.50
C CYS A 517 -43.70 -22.20 -0.68
N GLU A 518 -42.94 -21.13 -0.36
CA GLU A 518 -43.26 -19.67 -0.36
C GLU A 518 -44.29 -19.13 -1.39
N PHE A 519 -44.41 -19.74 -2.57
CA PHE A 519 -45.32 -19.31 -3.65
C PHE A 519 -46.44 -20.30 -3.98
N VAL A 520 -46.61 -21.35 -3.18
CA VAL A 520 -47.52 -22.47 -3.42
C VAL A 520 -48.37 -22.76 -2.18
N ALA A 521 -49.45 -21.99 -2.01
CA ALA A 521 -50.40 -22.11 -0.90
C ALA A 521 -50.73 -23.54 -0.44
N GLY A 522 -50.36 -23.85 0.80
CA GLY A 522 -50.53 -25.16 1.40
C GLY A 522 -49.91 -25.28 2.78
N LEU A 523 -50.72 -25.72 3.76
CA LEU A 523 -50.31 -25.80 5.17
C LEU A 523 -49.27 -26.90 5.52
N SER A 524 -48.53 -27.48 4.56
CA SER A 524 -47.71 -28.69 4.75
C SER A 524 -46.23 -28.46 4.46
N GLN A 525 -45.41 -28.45 5.53
CA GLN A 525 -43.96 -28.22 5.52
C GLN A 525 -43.14 -29.53 5.55
N ALA A 526 -43.56 -30.56 4.81
CA ALA A 526 -42.85 -31.85 4.80
C ALA A 526 -41.69 -31.78 3.80
N ASP A 527 -40.51 -32.27 4.20
CA ASP A 527 -39.27 -32.29 3.41
C ASP A 527 -38.57 -33.64 3.66
N GLY A 528 -38.65 -34.52 2.65
CA GLY A 528 -38.36 -35.95 2.77
C GLY A 528 -36.86 -36.30 2.75
N ASP A 529 -36.06 -35.51 2.05
CA ASP A 529 -34.61 -35.65 1.92
C ASP A 529 -33.81 -34.53 2.60
N ARG A 530 -34.50 -33.52 3.14
CA ARG A 530 -34.00 -32.48 4.05
C ARG A 530 -33.08 -31.47 3.39
N ASP A 531 -33.36 -31.13 2.14
CA ASP A 531 -32.63 -30.12 1.39
C ASP A 531 -33.24 -28.71 1.50
N GLY A 532 -34.29 -28.56 2.32
CA GLY A 532 -34.95 -27.29 2.59
C GLY A 532 -36.07 -26.94 1.61
N ALA A 533 -36.25 -27.70 0.52
CA ALA A 533 -37.39 -27.56 -0.37
C ALA A 533 -38.51 -28.54 0.05
N GLY A 534 -39.74 -28.06 0.24
CA GLY A 534 -40.84 -28.94 0.63
C GLY A 534 -41.15 -30.01 -0.45
N ASP A 535 -41.57 -31.22 -0.05
CA ASP A 535 -41.96 -32.35 -0.91
C ASP A 535 -42.97 -31.98 -2.01
N LEU A 536 -43.73 -30.89 -1.81
CA LEU A 536 -44.71 -30.36 -2.76
C LEU A 536 -44.08 -29.54 -3.89
N CYS A 537 -42.87 -29.03 -3.68
CA CYS A 537 -42.12 -28.16 -4.59
C CYS A 537 -40.70 -28.68 -4.96
N ASP A 538 -40.19 -29.77 -4.38
CA ASP A 538 -38.89 -30.41 -4.70
C ASP A 538 -38.92 -31.42 -5.90
N ARG A 539 -37.81 -31.51 -6.65
CA ARG A 539 -37.60 -32.33 -7.86
C ARG A 539 -36.77 -33.60 -7.69
N CYS A 540 -35.99 -33.80 -6.61
CA CYS A 540 -35.10 -34.98 -6.46
C CYS A 540 -35.17 -35.62 -5.06
N PRO A 541 -36.32 -36.19 -4.66
CA PRO A 541 -36.69 -36.37 -3.25
C PRO A 541 -36.04 -37.59 -2.55
N GLY A 542 -34.77 -37.93 -2.81
CA GLY A 542 -34.13 -39.09 -2.15
C GLY A 542 -32.74 -39.63 -2.60
N SER A 543 -31.70 -38.84 -2.87
CA SER A 543 -30.30 -39.34 -2.99
C SER A 543 -29.23 -38.45 -2.36
N ARG A 544 -28.17 -39.07 -1.78
CA ARG A 544 -26.94 -38.48 -1.17
C ARG A 544 -25.63 -39.02 -1.85
N SER A 545 -25.33 -38.77 -3.13
CA SER A 545 -24.40 -39.60 -3.98
C SER A 545 -22.88 -39.56 -3.71
N THR A 546 -22.16 -40.65 -4.12
CA THR A 546 -20.69 -40.93 -3.99
C THR A 546 -19.99 -41.19 -5.35
N GLY A 547 -19.23 -40.22 -5.87
CA GLY A 547 -18.29 -40.34 -6.99
C GLY A 547 -17.48 -39.05 -7.13
N LEU A 548 -16.23 -39.11 -7.66
CA LEU A 548 -15.47 -37.93 -8.08
C LEU A 548 -16.31 -37.23 -9.17
N GLU A 549 -16.89 -36.09 -8.79
CA GLU A 549 -17.60 -35.20 -9.70
C GLU A 549 -16.73 -33.96 -9.86
N TRP A 550 -16.08 -33.81 -11.01
CA TRP A 550 -15.57 -32.52 -11.46
C TRP A 550 -16.77 -31.57 -11.51
N TYR A 551 -16.86 -30.65 -10.56
CA TYR A 551 -17.85 -29.60 -10.63
C TYR A 551 -17.20 -28.35 -11.20
N VAL A 552 -17.74 -27.88 -12.32
CA VAL A 552 -17.37 -26.57 -12.85
C VAL A 552 -18.06 -25.55 -11.95
N GLU A 553 -17.33 -25.01 -10.99
CA GLU A 553 -17.74 -23.75 -10.40
C GLU A 553 -17.51 -22.65 -11.43
N ASP A 554 -18.57 -22.20 -12.09
CA ASP A 554 -18.58 -20.93 -12.85
C ASP A 554 -18.45 -19.76 -11.84
N ARG A 555 -17.36 -19.69 -11.07
CA ARG A 555 -17.04 -18.55 -10.20
C ARG A 555 -16.32 -17.51 -11.04
N GLU A 556 -17.01 -16.40 -11.28
CA GLU A 556 -16.47 -15.24 -11.97
C GLU A 556 -15.50 -14.52 -11.01
N ILE A 557 -14.19 -14.76 -11.16
CA ILE A 557 -13.12 -14.08 -10.38
C ILE A 557 -13.14 -12.56 -10.59
N VAL A 558 -13.90 -12.07 -11.59
CA VAL A 558 -13.94 -10.66 -11.97
C VAL A 558 -15.28 -10.00 -11.58
N PRO A 559 -15.45 -9.45 -10.36
CA PRO A 559 -16.53 -8.51 -10.09
C PRO A 559 -16.20 -7.16 -10.76
N CYS A 560 -16.62 -6.99 -12.01
CA CYS A 560 -16.53 -5.72 -12.73
C CYS A 560 -17.47 -4.66 -12.09
N TYR A 561 -17.03 -3.97 -11.05
CA TYR A 561 -17.65 -2.73 -10.57
C TYR A 561 -16.65 -1.57 -10.65
N GLY A 562 -16.84 -0.67 -11.62
CA GLY A 562 -16.04 0.55 -11.72
C GLY A 562 -15.21 0.59 -12.99
N ASN A 563 -14.88 1.79 -13.44
CA ASN A 563 -14.63 2.13 -14.84
C ASN A 563 -13.15 2.19 -15.23
N GLU A 564 -12.30 1.35 -14.65
CA GLU A 564 -10.87 1.28 -14.97
C GLU A 564 -10.42 -0.17 -15.19
N PHE A 565 -9.74 -0.41 -16.31
CA PHE A 565 -9.03 -1.66 -16.71
C PHE A 565 -9.78 -2.99 -16.84
N CYS A 566 -11.07 -3.02 -17.15
CA CYS A 566 -11.75 -4.26 -17.60
C CYS A 566 -12.04 -4.28 -19.10
N SER A 567 -10.97 -4.29 -19.90
CA SER A 567 -10.86 -5.19 -21.05
C SER A 567 -9.57 -5.94 -20.77
N THR A 568 -9.48 -7.27 -20.82
CA THR A 568 -8.70 -7.94 -21.88
C THR A 568 -8.61 -9.46 -21.70
N TYR A 569 -7.93 -10.10 -22.65
CA TYR A 569 -7.75 -11.53 -22.80
C TYR A 569 -6.50 -11.96 -22.03
N PRO A 570 -6.56 -12.94 -21.11
CA PRO A 570 -5.35 -13.58 -20.62
C PRO A 570 -4.67 -14.28 -21.81
N THR A 571 -3.37 -14.06 -21.96
CA THR A 571 -2.55 -14.70 -23.01
C THR A 571 -1.62 -15.78 -22.45
N ALA A 572 -1.48 -15.82 -21.12
CA ALA A 572 -0.82 -16.87 -20.35
C ALA A 572 -1.38 -16.87 -18.92
N ALA A 573 -1.32 -18.01 -18.23
CA ALA A 573 -1.75 -18.16 -16.84
C ALA A 573 -0.90 -19.22 -16.11
N TRP A 574 -0.86 -19.10 -14.78
CA TRP A 574 -0.13 -19.97 -13.85
C TRP A 574 -0.92 -20.09 -12.53
N VAL A 575 -0.52 -21.03 -11.69
CA VAL A 575 -0.92 -21.14 -10.29
C VAL A 575 0.35 -21.05 -9.45
N VAL A 576 0.43 -20.04 -8.57
CA VAL A 576 1.64 -19.70 -7.83
C VAL A 576 1.23 -19.15 -6.47
N ASP A 577 1.77 -19.65 -5.38
CA ASP A 577 1.60 -19.08 -4.04
C ASP A 577 2.29 -17.70 -3.99
N MET A 578 1.52 -16.62 -4.16
CA MET A 578 2.05 -15.26 -4.29
C MET A 578 2.03 -14.51 -2.96
N ASP A 579 1.17 -14.87 -2.01
CA ASP A 579 1.11 -14.26 -0.69
C ASP A 579 1.64 -15.13 0.45
N GLY A 580 2.29 -16.24 0.13
CA GLY A 580 3.11 -17.05 1.04
C GLY A 580 2.28 -17.80 2.08
N ASP A 581 0.99 -18.00 1.86
CA ASP A 581 0.10 -18.68 2.80
C ASP A 581 0.09 -20.21 2.63
N GLY A 582 0.77 -20.69 1.59
CA GLY A 582 0.95 -22.11 1.27
C GLY A 582 -0.06 -22.68 0.28
N ASP A 583 -1.04 -21.89 -0.16
CA ASP A 583 -1.97 -22.27 -1.22
C ASP A 583 -1.67 -21.51 -2.53
N GLY A 584 -2.05 -22.10 -3.67
CA GLY A 584 -1.68 -21.56 -4.98
C GLY A 584 -2.62 -20.45 -5.42
N ASP A 585 -2.09 -19.34 -5.91
CA ASP A 585 -2.89 -18.24 -6.44
C ASP A 585 -3.01 -18.26 -7.97
N PRO A 586 -4.22 -18.03 -8.53
CA PRO A 586 -4.37 -17.78 -9.94
C PRO A 586 -3.59 -16.53 -10.36
N THR A 587 -2.60 -16.73 -11.24
CA THR A 587 -1.75 -15.69 -11.80
C THR A 587 -1.93 -15.63 -13.32
N TRP A 588 -2.06 -14.46 -13.93
CA TRP A 588 -2.31 -14.32 -15.37
C TRP A 588 -1.66 -13.09 -15.99
N TYR A 589 -1.33 -13.18 -17.28
CA TYR A 589 -0.80 -12.04 -18.05
C TYR A 589 -1.82 -11.51 -19.06
N ASN A 590 -2.11 -10.21 -18.94
CA ASN A 590 -3.05 -9.49 -19.79
C ASN A 590 -2.33 -8.56 -20.78
N GLU A 591 -2.59 -8.76 -22.08
CA GLU A 591 -2.23 -7.77 -23.11
C GLU A 591 -3.37 -6.76 -23.28
N ASP A 592 -3.26 -5.60 -22.64
CA ASP A 592 -4.05 -4.43 -23.05
C ASP A 592 -3.73 -4.10 -24.51
N PHE A 593 -4.68 -3.57 -25.30
CA PHE A 593 -4.54 -3.35 -26.76
C PHE A 593 -3.47 -2.29 -27.18
N GLY A 594 -2.37 -2.16 -26.43
CA GLY A 594 -1.14 -1.40 -26.68
C GLY A 594 0.13 -2.28 -26.55
N PRO A 595 1.33 -1.68 -26.39
CA PRO A 595 2.60 -2.41 -26.27
C PRO A 595 2.93 -2.89 -24.85
N THR A 596 2.12 -2.52 -23.85
CA THR A 596 2.31 -2.84 -22.42
C THR A 596 1.20 -3.77 -21.95
N GLY A 597 1.56 -4.79 -21.18
CA GLY A 597 0.63 -5.66 -20.47
C GLY A 597 1.02 -5.77 -19.00
N ALA A 598 0.21 -6.48 -18.22
CA ALA A 598 0.38 -6.66 -16.79
C ALA A 598 0.32 -8.15 -16.43
N LEU A 599 1.27 -8.61 -15.62
CA LEU A 599 1.14 -9.88 -14.91
C LEU A 599 0.45 -9.56 -13.57
N SER A 600 -0.74 -10.13 -13.39
CA SER A 600 -1.63 -9.92 -12.26
C SER A 600 -1.88 -11.25 -11.54
N TRP A 601 -2.26 -11.18 -10.27
CA TRP A 601 -2.63 -12.35 -9.48
C TRP A 601 -3.82 -12.04 -8.56
N SER A 602 -4.42 -13.05 -7.95
CA SER A 602 -5.49 -12.88 -6.97
C SER A 602 -5.38 -13.92 -5.86
N PRO A 603 -5.44 -13.51 -4.58
CA PRO A 603 -5.38 -14.45 -3.47
C PRO A 603 -6.57 -15.42 -3.52
N ASN A 604 -6.33 -16.71 -3.36
CA ASN A 604 -7.38 -17.67 -3.09
C ASN A 604 -7.83 -17.54 -1.61
N ARG A 605 -9.08 -17.90 -1.29
CA ARG A 605 -9.59 -17.90 0.11
C ARG A 605 -10.64 -19.00 0.29
N PRO A 606 -10.84 -19.51 1.53
CA PRO A 606 -11.76 -20.63 1.81
C PRO A 606 -13.21 -20.43 1.35
N ASN A 607 -13.67 -19.17 1.21
CA ASN A 607 -15.04 -18.84 0.81
C ASN A 607 -15.14 -18.18 -0.58
N GLY A 608 -14.12 -18.37 -1.42
CA GLY A 608 -14.02 -17.83 -2.78
C GLY A 608 -12.87 -16.83 -2.93
N PHE A 609 -12.47 -16.58 -4.17
CA PHE A 609 -11.35 -15.68 -4.49
C PHE A 609 -11.53 -14.29 -3.88
N GLY A 610 -10.45 -13.78 -3.27
CA GLY A 610 -10.39 -12.41 -2.81
C GLY A 610 -10.61 -11.42 -3.97
N ARG A 611 -10.73 -10.12 -3.65
CA ARG A 611 -10.45 -9.11 -4.68
C ARG A 611 -9.04 -9.39 -5.24
N PRO A 612 -8.74 -9.09 -6.52
CA PRO A 612 -7.36 -8.98 -6.97
C PRO A 612 -6.60 -8.22 -5.88
N GLY A 613 -5.54 -8.84 -5.35
CA GLY A 613 -4.85 -8.32 -4.18
C GLY A 613 -4.45 -6.86 -4.45
N ASN A 614 -4.31 -6.06 -3.38
CA ASN A 614 -3.65 -4.76 -3.49
C ASN A 614 -2.15 -4.88 -3.88
N GLY A 615 -1.68 -6.07 -4.29
CA GLY A 615 -0.36 -6.31 -4.85
C GLY A 615 -0.19 -5.61 -6.20
N THR A 616 0.96 -4.98 -6.40
CA THR A 616 1.27 -4.23 -7.61
C THR A 616 1.43 -5.17 -8.80
N ASP A 617 0.59 -5.02 -9.83
CA ASP A 617 0.78 -5.66 -11.13
C ASP A 617 2.23 -5.49 -11.62
N ILE A 618 2.86 -6.58 -12.09
CA ILE A 618 4.15 -6.46 -12.79
C ILE A 618 3.88 -5.95 -14.21
N VAL A 619 4.05 -4.65 -14.41
CA VAL A 619 3.85 -3.99 -15.70
C VAL A 619 5.07 -4.23 -16.61
N THR A 620 4.86 -4.95 -17.71
CA THR A 620 5.92 -5.29 -18.68
C THR A 620 5.51 -5.00 -20.13
N ILE A 621 6.49 -4.75 -20.99
CA ILE A 621 6.25 -4.48 -22.42
C ILE A 621 6.24 -5.81 -23.16
N GLY A 622 5.07 -6.40 -23.39
CA GLY A 622 4.91 -7.60 -24.22
C GLY A 622 5.70 -8.79 -23.69
N LEU A 623 5.21 -9.40 -22.61
CA LEU A 623 5.78 -10.59 -21.98
C LEU A 623 6.04 -11.67 -23.04
N ARG A 624 7.28 -12.17 -23.09
CA ARG A 624 7.67 -13.31 -23.93
C ARG A 624 7.65 -14.62 -23.16
N ASP A 625 8.06 -14.57 -21.91
CA ASP A 625 8.13 -15.72 -21.01
C ASP A 625 8.27 -15.24 -19.55
N ALA A 626 7.87 -16.09 -18.60
CA ALA A 626 8.02 -15.89 -17.17
C ALA A 626 8.38 -17.20 -16.46
N ALA A 627 9.24 -17.11 -15.45
CA ALA A 627 9.57 -18.22 -14.55
C ALA A 627 9.38 -17.80 -13.09
N PHE A 628 9.02 -18.77 -12.25
CA PHE A 628 8.65 -18.55 -10.85
C PHE A 628 9.51 -19.44 -9.95
N GLY A 629 9.92 -18.91 -8.79
CA GLY A 629 10.64 -19.66 -7.76
C GLY A 629 11.28 -18.73 -6.75
N ASP A 630 11.54 -19.23 -5.55
CA ASP A 630 12.24 -18.51 -4.47
C ASP A 630 13.71 -18.29 -4.85
N MET A 631 14.07 -17.06 -5.25
CA MET A 631 15.42 -16.73 -5.72
C MET A 631 16.33 -16.19 -4.61
N ASP A 632 15.79 -15.67 -3.51
CA ASP A 632 16.61 -15.12 -2.42
C ASP A 632 16.61 -15.96 -1.13
N GLY A 633 15.86 -17.06 -1.13
CA GLY A 633 15.83 -18.10 -0.11
C GLY A 633 14.99 -17.72 1.11
N ASP A 634 14.07 -16.77 0.99
CA ASP A 634 13.19 -16.34 2.07
C ASP A 634 11.92 -17.18 2.22
N GLY A 635 11.60 -17.99 1.21
CA GLY A 635 10.46 -18.89 1.16
C GLY A 635 9.29 -18.38 0.33
N ASP A 636 9.33 -17.13 -0.13
CA ASP A 636 8.31 -16.51 -0.96
C ASP A 636 8.64 -16.72 -2.45
N ILE A 637 7.62 -16.93 -3.30
CA ILE A 637 7.87 -17.18 -4.72
C ILE A 637 8.12 -15.86 -5.47
N ASP A 638 9.29 -15.76 -6.09
CA ASP A 638 9.69 -14.64 -6.94
C ASP A 638 9.36 -14.86 -8.42
N VAL A 639 9.48 -13.80 -9.22
CA VAL A 639 9.17 -13.82 -10.66
C VAL A 639 10.35 -13.33 -11.49
N VAL A 640 10.72 -14.06 -12.54
CA VAL A 640 11.62 -13.58 -13.60
C VAL A 640 10.85 -13.43 -14.90
N THR A 641 10.87 -12.23 -15.49
CA THR A 641 10.17 -11.93 -16.76
C THR A 641 11.13 -11.63 -17.91
N ILE A 642 10.73 -12.04 -19.10
CA ILE A 642 11.34 -11.62 -20.36
C ILE A 642 10.39 -10.67 -21.09
N SER A 643 10.86 -9.47 -21.38
CA SER A 643 10.06 -8.45 -22.05
C SER A 643 10.34 -8.35 -23.56
N GLY A 644 9.36 -7.84 -24.30
CA GLY A 644 9.42 -7.54 -25.72
C GLY A 644 10.44 -6.48 -26.11
N ASP A 645 10.89 -5.64 -25.16
CA ASP A 645 12.02 -4.71 -25.32
C ASP A 645 13.39 -5.33 -25.02
N ASP A 646 13.46 -6.66 -24.98
CA ASP A 646 14.67 -7.49 -24.85
C ASP A 646 15.35 -7.40 -23.46
N ARG A 647 14.58 -7.29 -22.38
CA ARG A 647 15.07 -7.36 -21.01
C ARG A 647 14.78 -8.71 -20.37
N VAL A 648 15.62 -9.05 -19.39
CA VAL A 648 15.37 -10.09 -18.40
C VAL A 648 15.38 -9.40 -17.04
N GLU A 649 14.26 -9.45 -16.33
CA GLU A 649 14.04 -8.71 -15.07
C GLU A 649 13.59 -9.70 -14.00
N ALA A 650 14.27 -9.72 -12.86
CA ALA A 650 13.86 -10.44 -11.66
C ALA A 650 13.07 -9.49 -10.74
N HIS A 651 11.97 -9.99 -10.20
CA HIS A 651 11.01 -9.29 -9.34
C HIS A 651 10.91 -10.13 -8.06
N VAL A 652 11.52 -9.66 -6.98
CA VAL A 652 11.56 -10.38 -5.71
C VAL A 652 10.30 -10.01 -4.92
N ASN A 653 9.57 -11.03 -4.49
CA ASN A 653 8.36 -10.94 -3.68
C ASN A 653 8.74 -10.76 -2.20
N ASN A 654 7.82 -10.29 -1.38
CA ASN A 654 8.02 -10.13 0.07
C ASN A 654 6.93 -10.86 0.89
N GLY A 655 6.30 -11.88 0.28
CA GLY A 655 5.29 -12.73 0.92
C GLY A 655 3.91 -12.09 1.03
N ASN A 656 3.59 -11.10 0.19
CA ASN A 656 2.21 -10.60 0.06
C ASN A 656 1.84 -10.20 -1.39
N GLY A 657 2.62 -10.71 -2.34
CA GLY A 657 2.54 -10.41 -3.76
C GLY A 657 2.87 -8.97 -4.12
N TYR A 658 3.68 -8.30 -3.30
CA TYR A 658 4.34 -7.02 -3.60
C TYR A 658 5.79 -7.26 -4.01
N PHE A 659 6.24 -6.56 -5.06
CA PHE A 659 7.56 -6.77 -5.66
C PHE A 659 8.48 -5.55 -5.47
N PRO A 660 9.02 -5.29 -4.27
CA PRO A 660 9.81 -4.09 -3.99
C PRO A 660 11.18 -4.07 -4.69
N ILE A 661 11.75 -5.25 -4.97
CA ILE A 661 13.11 -5.37 -5.52
C ILE A 661 13.03 -5.85 -6.97
N HIS A 662 13.52 -4.99 -7.88
CA HIS A 662 13.61 -5.29 -9.31
C HIS A 662 15.07 -5.27 -9.78
N VAL A 663 15.55 -6.41 -10.31
CA VAL A 663 16.93 -6.54 -10.82
C VAL A 663 16.90 -6.76 -12.33
N VAL A 664 17.51 -5.83 -13.09
CA VAL A 664 17.68 -5.98 -14.55
C VAL A 664 18.93 -6.81 -14.84
N LEU A 665 18.76 -8.05 -15.31
CA LEU A 665 19.83 -9.03 -15.52
C LEU A 665 20.51 -8.91 -16.90
N SER A 666 19.81 -8.41 -17.93
CA SER A 666 20.38 -8.21 -19.29
C SER A 666 19.57 -7.24 -20.14
N THR A 667 20.22 -6.49 -21.05
CA THR A 667 19.57 -5.52 -21.98
C THR A 667 19.93 -5.73 -23.46
N VAL A 668 20.60 -6.83 -23.82
CA VAL A 668 21.04 -7.06 -25.21
C VAL A 668 20.92 -8.53 -25.57
N GLY A 669 19.94 -8.90 -26.42
CA GLY A 669 19.91 -10.30 -26.83
C GLY A 669 18.76 -10.90 -27.66
N GLN A 670 17.58 -10.27 -27.81
CA GLN A 670 16.36 -11.03 -28.15
C GLN A 670 16.23 -12.33 -27.32
N PRO A 671 16.17 -12.22 -25.98
CA PRO A 671 15.85 -13.35 -25.12
C PRO A 671 14.50 -13.97 -25.53
N SER A 672 14.41 -15.30 -25.45
CA SER A 672 13.25 -16.08 -25.91
C SER A 672 12.54 -16.87 -24.83
N SER A 673 13.28 -17.44 -23.87
CA SER A 673 12.70 -18.17 -22.73
C SER A 673 13.68 -18.17 -21.56
N VAL A 674 13.14 -18.35 -20.35
CA VAL A 674 13.86 -18.42 -19.08
C VAL A 674 13.39 -19.64 -18.29
N ALA A 675 14.32 -20.32 -17.62
CA ALA A 675 14.03 -21.36 -16.63
C ALA A 675 14.82 -21.10 -15.35
N LEU A 676 14.29 -21.51 -14.21
CA LEU A 676 14.95 -21.44 -12.90
C LEU A 676 15.31 -22.85 -12.41
N ALA A 677 16.52 -23.02 -11.89
CA ALA A 677 16.96 -24.28 -11.27
C ALA A 677 18.24 -24.04 -10.44
N ASP A 678 18.42 -24.75 -9.33
CA ASP A 678 19.71 -24.79 -8.60
C ASP A 678 20.70 -25.66 -9.38
N LEU A 679 21.44 -25.05 -10.31
CA LEU A 679 22.30 -25.83 -11.20
C LEU A 679 23.59 -26.25 -10.50
N ASP A 680 24.09 -25.49 -9.51
CA ASP A 680 25.37 -25.75 -8.84
C ASP A 680 25.30 -26.43 -7.48
N GLY A 681 24.08 -26.65 -6.98
CA GLY A 681 23.76 -27.41 -5.78
C GLY A 681 24.04 -26.64 -4.50
N ASP A 682 24.05 -25.31 -4.54
CA ASP A 682 24.29 -24.45 -3.38
C ASP A 682 22.99 -24.02 -2.66
N GLY A 683 21.84 -24.27 -3.27
CA GLY A 683 20.51 -24.03 -2.74
C GLY A 683 19.84 -22.77 -3.28
N ASP A 684 20.54 -21.92 -4.02
CA ASP A 684 19.99 -20.71 -4.63
C ASP A 684 19.53 -21.04 -6.08
N LEU A 685 18.36 -20.55 -6.52
CA LEU A 685 17.91 -20.77 -7.89
C LEU A 685 18.73 -19.95 -8.90
N ASP A 686 19.26 -20.62 -9.93
CA ASP A 686 19.96 -20.01 -11.06
C ASP A 686 19.02 -19.77 -12.25
N GLY A 687 19.26 -18.70 -13.02
CA GLY A 687 18.50 -18.40 -14.23
C GLY A 687 19.15 -18.92 -15.52
N VAL A 688 18.41 -19.68 -16.34
CA VAL A 688 18.86 -20.14 -17.67
C VAL A 688 18.11 -19.37 -18.75
N VAL A 689 18.83 -18.59 -19.56
CA VAL A 689 18.22 -17.73 -20.58
C VAL A 689 18.63 -18.14 -21.99
N THR A 690 17.64 -18.37 -22.85
CA THR A 690 17.85 -18.62 -24.29
C THR A 690 17.83 -17.33 -25.11
N TYR A 691 18.70 -17.24 -26.11
CA TYR A 691 18.79 -16.08 -27.01
C TYR A 691 18.63 -16.51 -28.47
N ALA A 692 17.39 -16.48 -28.98
CA ALA A 692 17.02 -16.98 -30.30
C ALA A 692 17.87 -16.38 -31.45
N ALA A 693 18.15 -15.07 -31.42
CA ALA A 693 18.88 -14.38 -32.48
C ALA A 693 20.38 -14.70 -32.51
N PHE A 694 20.95 -15.06 -31.36
CA PHE A 694 22.38 -15.36 -31.20
C PHE A 694 22.68 -16.85 -31.22
N GLY A 695 21.68 -17.71 -31.03
CA GLY A 695 21.87 -19.15 -30.98
C GLY A 695 22.68 -19.57 -29.75
N THR A 696 22.39 -18.96 -28.60
CA THR A 696 23.14 -19.14 -27.35
C THR A 696 22.22 -19.38 -26.17
N VAL A 697 22.75 -20.07 -25.16
CA VAL A 697 22.16 -20.20 -23.81
C VAL A 697 23.15 -19.57 -22.83
N ALA A 698 22.65 -18.69 -21.98
CA ALA A 698 23.40 -18.14 -20.86
C ALA A 698 22.83 -18.70 -19.55
N VAL A 699 23.71 -18.85 -18.56
CA VAL A 699 23.34 -19.15 -17.18
C VAL A 699 23.68 -17.92 -16.37
N VAL A 700 22.72 -17.44 -15.59
CA VAL A 700 22.84 -16.38 -14.61
C VAL A 700 22.91 -17.09 -13.27
N GLU A 701 24.13 -17.35 -12.83
CA GLU A 701 24.40 -18.00 -11.55
C GLU A 701 24.07 -17.01 -10.43
N ASN A 702 23.23 -17.43 -9.50
CA ASN A 702 22.90 -16.70 -8.29
C ASN A 702 23.91 -17.07 -7.20
N LEU A 703 24.58 -16.08 -6.62
CA LEU A 703 25.56 -16.28 -5.53
C LEU A 703 25.09 -15.61 -4.24
N GLY A 704 23.76 -15.45 -4.10
CA GLY A 704 23.06 -14.62 -3.12
C GLY A 704 23.29 -13.12 -3.38
N ALA A 705 24.37 -12.56 -2.83
CA ALA A 705 24.61 -11.10 -2.88
C ALA A 705 25.07 -10.58 -4.26
N SER A 706 25.26 -11.45 -5.25
CA SER A 706 25.72 -11.06 -6.59
C SER A 706 25.38 -12.13 -7.62
N VAL A 707 25.29 -11.74 -8.89
CA VAL A 707 25.08 -12.68 -10.01
C VAL A 707 26.32 -12.79 -10.90
N THR A 708 26.55 -13.98 -11.47
CA THR A 708 27.55 -14.18 -12.53
C THR A 708 26.93 -14.78 -13.79
N VAL A 709 27.20 -14.15 -14.94
CA VAL A 709 26.69 -14.65 -16.22
C VAL A 709 27.74 -15.48 -16.94
N THR A 710 27.45 -16.76 -17.14
CA THR A 710 28.25 -17.69 -17.93
C THR A 710 27.51 -18.12 -19.20
N GLN A 711 28.26 -18.60 -20.20
CA GLN A 711 27.68 -19.07 -21.45
C GLN A 711 27.72 -20.59 -21.50
N ALA A 712 26.55 -21.23 -21.36
CA ALA A 712 26.42 -22.68 -21.37
C ALA A 712 26.56 -23.27 -22.78
N ALA A 713 25.91 -22.65 -23.78
CA ALA A 713 25.91 -23.17 -25.15
C ALA A 713 26.01 -22.07 -26.22
N THR A 714 26.59 -22.44 -27.37
CA THR A 714 26.66 -21.58 -28.58
C THR A 714 26.45 -22.39 -29.85
N GLY A 715 25.99 -21.73 -30.91
CA GLY A 715 25.83 -22.34 -32.23
C GLY A 715 24.52 -23.10 -32.40
N LEU A 716 23.54 -22.86 -31.53
CA LEU A 716 22.19 -23.41 -31.60
C LEU A 716 21.36 -22.73 -32.70
N LEU A 717 20.35 -23.43 -33.21
CA LEU A 717 19.52 -22.97 -34.32
C LEU A 717 18.20 -22.38 -33.82
N GLN A 718 18.21 -21.07 -33.47
CA GLN A 718 17.05 -20.36 -32.92
C GLN A 718 16.47 -21.10 -31.70
N PRO A 719 17.21 -21.16 -30.58
CA PRO A 719 16.67 -21.72 -29.35
C PRO A 719 15.38 -20.97 -28.99
N ARG A 720 14.35 -21.72 -28.62
CA ARG A 720 12.99 -21.21 -28.37
C ARG A 720 12.56 -21.39 -26.93
N ASP A 721 12.97 -22.50 -26.33
CA ASP A 721 12.61 -22.88 -24.98
C ASP A 721 13.73 -23.72 -24.34
N VAL A 722 13.78 -23.78 -23.02
CA VAL A 722 14.77 -24.54 -22.24
C VAL A 722 14.15 -25.09 -20.96
N ALA A 723 14.49 -26.33 -20.62
CA ALA A 723 14.20 -26.93 -19.31
C ALA A 723 15.51 -27.44 -18.68
N ALA A 724 15.56 -27.49 -17.35
CA ALA A 724 16.66 -28.05 -16.58
C ALA A 724 16.22 -29.34 -15.88
N THR A 725 16.95 -30.44 -16.06
CA THR A 725 16.58 -31.78 -15.54
C THR A 725 17.80 -32.70 -15.53
N ASP A 726 17.87 -33.70 -14.65
CA ASP A 726 18.95 -34.71 -14.67
C ASP A 726 18.60 -35.81 -15.68
N LEU A 727 18.95 -35.58 -16.95
CA LEU A 727 18.51 -36.45 -18.04
C LEU A 727 19.33 -37.75 -18.15
N ASP A 728 20.54 -37.80 -17.57
CA ASP A 728 21.44 -38.95 -17.67
C ASP A 728 21.65 -39.71 -16.35
N GLY A 729 21.01 -39.25 -15.27
CA GLY A 729 20.95 -39.89 -13.95
C GLY A 729 22.26 -39.79 -13.18
N ASP A 730 23.10 -38.79 -13.47
CA ASP A 730 24.38 -38.58 -12.79
C ASP A 730 24.29 -37.67 -11.55
N GLY A 731 23.14 -37.02 -11.37
CA GLY A 731 22.79 -36.15 -10.25
C GLY A 731 23.10 -34.66 -10.48
N ASP A 732 23.70 -34.27 -11.60
CA ASP A 732 23.87 -32.87 -11.99
C ASP A 732 22.71 -32.47 -12.95
N LEU A 733 22.10 -31.29 -12.78
CA LEU A 733 21.05 -30.83 -13.70
C LEU A 733 21.65 -30.45 -15.07
N ASP A 734 21.09 -31.02 -16.13
CA ASP A 734 21.38 -30.75 -17.53
C ASP A 734 20.38 -29.76 -18.14
N LEU A 735 20.71 -29.19 -19.31
CA LEU A 735 19.76 -28.33 -20.06
C LEU A 735 19.26 -29.02 -21.32
N VAL A 736 17.95 -29.07 -21.50
CA VAL A 736 17.28 -29.53 -22.72
C VAL A 736 16.72 -28.30 -23.45
N VAL A 737 17.25 -28.04 -24.65
CA VAL A 737 16.92 -26.83 -25.41
C VAL A 737 16.14 -27.17 -26.67
N ALA A 738 14.95 -26.57 -26.82
CA ALA A 738 14.16 -26.65 -28.04
C ALA A 738 14.77 -25.73 -29.13
N GLU A 739 15.18 -26.30 -30.27
CA GLU A 739 15.76 -25.54 -31.39
C GLU A 739 15.15 -25.91 -32.74
N GLY A 740 14.45 -24.96 -33.37
CA GLY A 740 13.86 -25.17 -34.68
C GLY A 740 12.94 -26.38 -34.71
N ALA A 741 13.40 -27.51 -35.28
CA ALA A 741 12.66 -28.77 -35.40
C ALA A 741 13.27 -29.96 -34.64
N GLY A 742 14.14 -29.68 -33.67
CA GLY A 742 14.79 -30.68 -32.83
C GLY A 742 15.03 -30.19 -31.41
N ILE A 743 15.61 -31.08 -30.62
CA ILE A 743 15.99 -30.84 -29.23
C ILE A 743 17.49 -31.11 -29.06
N THR A 744 18.13 -30.30 -28.23
CA THR A 744 19.56 -30.39 -27.96
C THR A 744 19.80 -30.46 -26.46
N LEU A 745 20.56 -31.48 -26.04
CA LEU A 745 21.09 -31.61 -24.70
C LEU A 745 22.36 -30.77 -24.56
N VAL A 746 22.46 -30.04 -23.46
CA VAL A 746 23.67 -29.38 -22.98
C VAL A 746 24.00 -29.98 -21.62
N GLU A 747 24.79 -31.05 -21.66
CA GLU A 747 25.19 -31.84 -20.49
C GLU A 747 26.10 -31.02 -19.56
N ARG A 748 25.78 -30.97 -18.27
CA ARG A 748 26.64 -30.43 -17.22
C ARG A 748 27.62 -31.51 -16.79
N THR A 749 28.88 -31.14 -16.61
CA THR A 749 29.89 -32.09 -16.13
C THR A 749 30.73 -31.44 -15.05
N GLY A 750 31.44 -32.24 -14.26
CA GLY A 750 32.44 -31.71 -13.31
C GLY A 750 33.58 -30.86 -13.91
N ALA A 751 33.61 -30.65 -15.24
CA ALA A 751 34.52 -29.73 -15.94
C ALA A 751 33.80 -28.50 -16.56
N GLY A 752 32.51 -28.29 -16.25
CA GLY A 752 31.61 -27.31 -16.87
C GLY A 752 30.75 -27.92 -17.97
N TRP A 753 30.13 -27.06 -18.79
CA TRP A 753 29.22 -27.46 -19.87
C TRP A 753 29.91 -28.23 -21.01
N ALA A 754 29.35 -29.38 -21.37
CA ALA A 754 29.77 -30.15 -22.53
C ALA A 754 29.30 -29.50 -23.85
N PRO A 755 29.93 -29.84 -25.00
CA PRO A 755 29.45 -29.39 -26.29
C PRO A 755 28.01 -29.89 -26.57
N PRO A 756 27.09 -29.04 -27.07
CA PRO A 756 25.70 -29.42 -27.27
C PRO A 756 25.52 -30.65 -28.17
N VAL A 757 24.63 -31.56 -27.77
CA VAL A 757 24.33 -32.83 -28.45
C VAL A 757 22.86 -32.88 -28.86
N ALA A 758 22.60 -33.01 -30.17
CA ALA A 758 21.23 -33.19 -30.65
C ALA A 758 20.69 -34.57 -30.24
N LEU A 759 19.59 -34.60 -29.48
CA LEU A 759 18.93 -35.84 -29.01
C LEU A 759 17.98 -36.44 -30.06
N GLY A 760 17.38 -35.60 -30.90
CA GLY A 760 16.43 -36.05 -31.91
C GLY A 760 15.80 -34.93 -32.74
N SER A 761 14.97 -35.30 -33.71
CA SER A 761 14.14 -34.36 -34.48
C SER A 761 12.75 -34.94 -34.70
N VAL A 762 11.71 -34.18 -34.36
CA VAL A 762 10.31 -34.58 -34.55
C VAL A 762 9.73 -34.14 -35.90
N ALA A 763 10.57 -33.63 -36.81
CA ALA A 763 10.20 -33.16 -38.16
C ALA A 763 9.09 -32.09 -38.20
N ALA A 764 8.89 -31.41 -37.06
CA ALA A 764 7.98 -30.30 -36.82
C ALA A 764 8.71 -29.29 -35.94
N THR A 765 8.31 -28.01 -35.98
CA THR A 765 8.93 -27.02 -35.09
C THR A 765 8.47 -27.22 -33.66
N VAL A 766 9.41 -27.22 -32.71
CA VAL A 766 9.14 -27.37 -31.27
C VAL A 766 8.89 -25.97 -30.69
N SER A 767 7.76 -25.81 -29.99
CA SER A 767 7.38 -24.56 -29.28
C SER A 767 7.95 -24.55 -27.88
N GLN A 768 7.76 -25.67 -27.17
CA GLN A 768 7.99 -25.82 -25.74
C GLN A 768 8.54 -27.24 -25.48
N VAL A 769 9.34 -27.39 -24.42
CA VAL A 769 9.80 -28.67 -23.87
C VAL A 769 9.43 -28.74 -22.39
N LEU A 770 8.73 -29.81 -22.01
CA LEU A 770 8.42 -30.13 -20.61
C LEU A 770 9.19 -31.38 -20.20
N VAL A 771 9.47 -31.49 -18.90
CA VAL A 771 10.21 -32.60 -18.29
C VAL A 771 9.40 -33.20 -17.14
N GLY A 772 9.53 -34.51 -16.92
CA GLY A 772 8.96 -35.21 -15.77
C GLY A 772 8.88 -36.72 -16.02
N ASP A 773 8.84 -37.51 -14.94
CA ASP A 773 8.76 -38.98 -14.99
C ASP A 773 7.32 -39.45 -15.32
N LEU A 774 7.00 -39.64 -16.60
CA LEU A 774 5.64 -39.94 -17.08
C LEU A 774 5.30 -41.43 -17.06
N ASP A 775 6.25 -42.31 -16.74
CA ASP A 775 5.99 -43.75 -16.63
C ASP A 775 6.41 -44.36 -15.28
N ALA A 776 6.79 -43.50 -14.33
CA ALA A 776 7.17 -43.79 -12.96
C ALA A 776 8.33 -44.78 -12.86
N ASP A 777 9.29 -44.70 -13.78
CA ASP A 777 10.48 -45.54 -13.80
C ASP A 777 11.72 -44.90 -13.13
N GLY A 778 11.60 -43.62 -12.79
CA GLY A 778 12.58 -42.80 -12.07
C GLY A 778 13.52 -42.00 -12.96
N ASP A 779 13.40 -42.08 -14.29
CA ASP A 779 14.14 -41.26 -15.24
C ASP A 779 13.19 -40.17 -15.82
N ASP A 780 13.63 -38.91 -15.90
CA ASP A 780 12.79 -37.84 -16.46
C ASP A 780 12.56 -38.02 -17.98
N ASP A 781 11.29 -37.99 -18.40
CA ASP A 781 10.86 -38.01 -19.80
C ASP A 781 10.73 -36.60 -20.39
N LEU A 782 10.63 -36.51 -21.72
CA LEU A 782 10.43 -35.24 -22.43
C LEU A 782 9.07 -35.17 -23.13
N VAL A 783 8.30 -34.11 -22.90
CA VAL A 783 7.11 -33.77 -23.70
C VAL A 783 7.43 -32.59 -24.60
N LEU A 784 7.13 -32.71 -25.89
CA LEU A 784 7.37 -31.69 -26.90
C LEU A 784 6.07 -31.18 -27.49
N ASP A 785 5.75 -29.91 -27.24
CA ASP A 785 4.75 -29.22 -28.04
C ASP A 785 5.33 -28.85 -29.40
N THR A 786 4.61 -29.21 -30.46
CA THR A 786 5.05 -28.95 -31.82
C THR A 786 3.95 -28.36 -32.66
N SER A 787 4.34 -27.69 -33.75
CA SER A 787 3.42 -27.23 -34.81
C SER A 787 2.52 -28.32 -35.44
N THR A 788 2.70 -29.60 -35.07
CA THR A 788 1.92 -30.73 -35.57
C THR A 788 1.21 -31.54 -34.47
N GLY A 789 1.27 -31.09 -33.21
CA GLY A 789 0.72 -31.76 -32.03
C GLY A 789 1.79 -32.18 -31.02
N LEU A 790 1.36 -32.89 -29.98
CA LEU A 790 2.14 -33.20 -28.79
C LEU A 790 2.85 -34.57 -28.90
N TRP A 791 4.13 -34.63 -28.51
CA TRP A 791 4.95 -35.84 -28.52
C TRP A 791 5.52 -36.13 -27.14
N ALA A 792 5.47 -37.38 -26.68
CA ALA A 792 6.22 -37.85 -25.52
C ALA A 792 7.45 -38.64 -25.98
N LEU A 793 8.60 -38.38 -25.37
CA LEU A 793 9.87 -39.04 -25.60
C LEU A 793 10.29 -39.69 -24.28
N ASP A 794 10.06 -40.99 -24.18
CA ASP A 794 10.36 -41.78 -22.99
C ASP A 794 11.89 -41.97 -22.87
N ASN A 795 12.47 -41.77 -21.68
CA ASN A 795 13.89 -41.85 -21.39
C ASN A 795 14.28 -43.23 -20.81
N ASP A 796 14.36 -44.25 -21.67
CA ASP A 796 14.73 -45.61 -21.26
C ASP A 796 16.22 -45.82 -20.84
N GLY A 797 16.93 -44.74 -20.50
CA GLY A 797 18.36 -44.68 -20.15
C GLY A 797 19.32 -45.02 -21.30
N ALA A 798 18.81 -45.35 -22.49
CA ALA A 798 19.62 -45.72 -23.66
C ALA A 798 19.20 -44.99 -24.96
N SER A 799 17.97 -44.49 -25.02
CA SER A 799 17.36 -43.83 -26.17
C SER A 799 16.13 -43.02 -25.76
N PHE A 800 15.62 -42.22 -26.69
CA PHE A 800 14.37 -41.47 -26.55
C PHE A 800 13.31 -41.97 -27.55
N PRO A 801 12.66 -43.12 -27.33
CA PRO A 801 11.50 -43.55 -28.10
C PRO A 801 10.39 -42.48 -28.14
N ALA A 802 10.25 -41.80 -29.28
CA ALA A 802 9.20 -40.82 -29.49
C ALA A 802 7.84 -41.45 -29.82
N SER A 803 6.80 -41.05 -29.09
CA SER A 803 5.40 -41.40 -29.26
C SER A 803 4.56 -40.15 -29.52
N LEU A 804 3.74 -40.16 -30.58
CA LEU A 804 2.81 -39.07 -30.87
C LEU A 804 1.55 -39.25 -30.01
N LEU A 805 1.25 -38.29 -29.13
CA LEU A 805 0.09 -38.31 -28.25
C LEU A 805 -1.16 -37.80 -28.98
N THR A 806 -1.07 -36.61 -29.59
CA THR A 806 -2.12 -36.05 -30.44
C THR A 806 -1.54 -35.40 -31.69
N SER A 807 -2.32 -35.40 -32.76
CA SER A 807 -1.95 -34.78 -34.06
C SER A 807 -2.69 -33.47 -34.33
N VAL A 808 -3.40 -32.97 -33.33
CA VAL A 808 -4.13 -31.71 -33.34
C VAL A 808 -3.26 -30.67 -32.62
N PRO A 809 -3.27 -29.40 -33.06
CA PRO A 809 -2.62 -28.33 -32.31
C PRO A 809 -3.16 -28.29 -30.87
N VAL A 810 -2.25 -28.15 -29.92
CA VAL A 810 -2.58 -28.01 -28.51
C VAL A 810 -2.20 -26.61 -28.02
N VAL A 811 -2.74 -26.21 -26.88
CA VAL A 811 -2.36 -24.98 -26.16
C VAL A 811 -1.96 -25.37 -24.75
N ASP A 812 -0.83 -24.80 -24.31
CA ASP A 812 -0.28 -24.83 -22.96
C ASP A 812 -0.34 -26.21 -22.29
N PRO A 813 0.37 -27.23 -22.81
CA PRO A 813 0.51 -28.50 -22.10
C PRO A 813 1.24 -28.30 -20.77
N VAL A 814 0.84 -29.02 -19.74
CA VAL A 814 1.41 -28.96 -18.38
C VAL A 814 1.66 -30.38 -17.88
N VAL A 815 2.81 -30.59 -17.24
CA VAL A 815 3.15 -31.82 -16.52
C VAL A 815 3.00 -31.52 -15.02
N SER A 816 2.13 -32.24 -14.32
CA SER A 816 1.88 -32.10 -12.87
C SER A 816 1.19 -33.36 -12.33
N ASP A 817 1.32 -33.65 -11.04
CA ASP A 817 0.53 -34.68 -10.34
C ASP A 817 -0.88 -34.13 -10.07
N VAL A 818 -1.86 -34.51 -10.90
CA VAL A 818 -3.21 -33.90 -10.84
C VAL A 818 -4.22 -34.71 -10.06
N ASP A 819 -3.89 -35.95 -9.68
CA ASP A 819 -4.76 -36.79 -8.86
C ASP A 819 -4.18 -37.14 -7.48
N GLY A 820 -2.99 -36.61 -7.17
CA GLY A 820 -2.33 -36.70 -5.87
C GLY A 820 -1.76 -38.09 -5.59
N ASP A 821 -1.49 -38.89 -6.62
CA ASP A 821 -0.96 -40.25 -6.47
C ASP A 821 0.58 -40.31 -6.36
N GLY A 822 1.24 -39.17 -6.61
CA GLY A 822 2.69 -38.98 -6.54
C GLY A 822 3.43 -39.22 -7.86
N ASP A 823 2.75 -39.56 -8.95
CA ASP A 823 3.32 -39.71 -10.28
C ASP A 823 2.96 -38.49 -11.16
N ALA A 824 3.80 -38.17 -12.15
CA ALA A 824 3.54 -37.01 -13.01
C ALA A 824 2.48 -37.34 -14.07
N ASP A 825 1.46 -36.48 -14.19
CA ASP A 825 0.45 -36.54 -15.24
C ASP A 825 0.67 -35.48 -16.32
N LEU A 826 -0.06 -35.62 -17.43
CA LEU A 826 0.00 -34.67 -18.54
C LEU A 826 -1.39 -34.14 -18.89
N VAL A 827 -1.53 -32.81 -18.85
CA VAL A 827 -2.77 -32.08 -19.17
C VAL A 827 -2.54 -31.13 -20.33
N TRP A 828 -3.50 -31.01 -21.26
CA TRP A 828 -3.43 -30.01 -22.34
C TRP A 828 -4.81 -29.64 -22.91
N LEU A 829 -4.87 -28.57 -23.71
CA LEU A 829 -6.06 -28.18 -24.47
C LEU A 829 -5.98 -28.64 -25.93
N GLU A 830 -7.01 -29.33 -26.43
CA GLU A 830 -7.14 -29.71 -27.85
C GLU A 830 -8.24 -28.92 -28.58
N GLU A 831 -7.95 -28.40 -29.78
CA GLU A 831 -8.93 -27.65 -30.58
C GLU A 831 -9.99 -28.59 -31.18
N VAL A 832 -11.26 -28.38 -30.85
CA VAL A 832 -12.39 -29.16 -31.40
C VAL A 832 -13.43 -28.29 -32.11
N PRO A 833 -14.29 -28.87 -32.98
CA PRO A 833 -15.34 -28.10 -33.65
C PRO A 833 -16.34 -27.49 -32.67
N GLY A 834 -16.11 -26.23 -32.28
CA GLY A 834 -16.96 -25.49 -31.35
C GLY A 834 -16.28 -25.07 -30.05
N GLY A 835 -14.96 -25.14 -29.92
CA GLY A 835 -14.22 -24.67 -28.74
C GLY A 835 -12.97 -25.50 -28.49
N TRP A 836 -12.52 -25.52 -27.23
CA TRP A 836 -11.42 -26.34 -26.77
C TRP A 836 -11.94 -27.47 -25.86
N GLN A 837 -11.16 -28.54 -25.74
CA GLN A 837 -11.40 -29.62 -24.80
C GLN A 837 -10.14 -29.87 -23.98
N VAL A 838 -10.30 -30.00 -22.67
CA VAL A 838 -9.20 -30.41 -21.80
C VAL A 838 -8.99 -31.91 -21.97
N MET A 839 -7.74 -32.29 -22.13
CA MET A 839 -7.28 -33.65 -22.32
C MET A 839 -6.30 -33.99 -21.19
N PHE A 840 -6.39 -35.21 -20.68
CA PHE A 840 -5.58 -35.69 -19.56
C PHE A 840 -5.02 -37.07 -19.89
N VAL A 841 -3.80 -37.36 -19.42
CA VAL A 841 -3.17 -38.68 -19.44
C VAL A 841 -2.63 -38.98 -18.05
N GLU A 842 -3.20 -39.99 -17.41
CA GLU A 842 -2.73 -40.60 -16.16
C GLU A 842 -1.63 -41.63 -16.48
N SER A 843 -0.50 -41.56 -15.78
CA SER A 843 0.70 -42.35 -16.05
C SER A 843 0.64 -43.79 -15.47
N HIS A 844 -0.03 -44.00 -14.32
CA HIS A 844 0.17 -45.24 -13.54
C HIS A 844 -0.90 -46.35 -13.70
N ASP A 845 -2.18 -46.04 -13.92
CA ASP A 845 -3.25 -47.07 -13.88
C ASP A 845 -3.53 -47.78 -15.23
N GLY A 846 -2.89 -47.31 -16.30
CA GLY A 846 -2.99 -47.87 -17.65
C GLY A 846 -4.35 -47.63 -18.33
N ARG A 847 -5.09 -46.58 -17.92
CA ARG A 847 -6.35 -46.22 -18.53
C ARG A 847 -6.35 -44.76 -19.00
N LEU A 848 -6.28 -44.60 -20.32
CA LEU A 848 -6.72 -43.40 -21.05
C LEU A 848 -8.24 -43.18 -20.85
N ASP A 849 -8.67 -42.86 -19.64
CA ASP A 849 -10.05 -42.46 -19.36
C ASP A 849 -10.13 -40.94 -19.41
N ALA A 850 -10.26 -40.41 -20.63
CA ALA A 850 -10.52 -38.99 -20.88
C ALA A 850 -11.75 -38.51 -20.07
N PRO A 851 -11.60 -37.52 -19.17
CA PRO A 851 -12.71 -36.67 -18.78
C PRO A 851 -13.02 -35.77 -19.99
N GLU A 852 -14.17 -35.98 -20.66
CA GLU A 852 -14.69 -34.99 -21.62
C GLU A 852 -15.24 -33.77 -20.84
N ALA A 853 -14.35 -32.92 -20.34
CA ALA A 853 -14.73 -31.57 -19.91
C ALA A 853 -14.65 -30.63 -21.12
N SER A 854 -15.79 -30.35 -21.77
CA SER A 854 -15.84 -29.29 -22.79
C SER A 854 -15.97 -27.95 -22.09
N VAL A 855 -14.88 -27.20 -22.00
CA VAL A 855 -14.83 -25.84 -21.48
C VAL A 855 -14.41 -24.88 -22.60
N TRP A 856 -14.95 -23.66 -22.60
CA TRP A 856 -14.68 -22.67 -23.65
C TRP A 856 -13.39 -21.88 -23.37
N THR A 857 -12.26 -22.55 -23.13
CA THR A 857 -11.03 -21.90 -22.63
C THR A 857 -9.96 -21.68 -23.71
N ASP A 858 -9.20 -20.59 -23.61
CA ASP A 858 -8.06 -20.25 -24.46
C ASP A 858 -6.71 -20.34 -23.72
N VAL A 859 -6.69 -20.56 -22.39
CA VAL A 859 -5.48 -20.69 -21.55
C VAL A 859 -5.69 -21.78 -20.48
N LEU A 860 -4.62 -22.48 -20.08
CA LEU A 860 -4.63 -23.56 -19.08
C LEU A 860 -3.51 -23.36 -18.04
N ALA A 861 -3.83 -23.55 -16.76
CA ALA A 861 -2.84 -23.72 -15.70
C ALA A 861 -3.27 -24.82 -14.73
N VAL A 862 -2.30 -25.40 -14.02
CA VAL A 862 -2.51 -26.49 -13.05
C VAL A 862 -1.68 -26.19 -11.81
N GLY A 863 -2.25 -26.40 -10.62
CA GLY A 863 -1.58 -26.25 -9.33
C GLY A 863 -2.58 -26.32 -8.19
N ASP A 864 -2.12 -26.59 -6.97
CA ASP A 864 -2.97 -26.73 -5.78
C ASP A 864 -3.51 -25.37 -5.35
N LEU A 865 -4.77 -25.07 -5.68
CA LEU A 865 -5.44 -23.81 -5.32
C LEU A 865 -6.13 -23.87 -3.95
N THR A 866 -6.16 -25.03 -3.31
CA THR A 866 -6.93 -25.22 -2.08
C THR A 866 -6.06 -25.57 -0.88
N GLY A 867 -4.77 -25.81 -1.11
CA GLY A 867 -3.81 -26.27 -0.11
C GLY A 867 -4.04 -27.74 0.30
N ASP A 868 -4.80 -28.53 -0.48
CA ASP A 868 -5.15 -29.91 -0.14
C ASP A 868 -4.10 -30.94 -0.63
N GLY A 869 -3.07 -30.47 -1.33
CA GLY A 869 -1.99 -31.27 -1.90
C GLY A 869 -2.35 -31.94 -3.23
N VAL A 870 -3.50 -31.64 -3.82
CA VAL A 870 -3.93 -32.12 -5.14
C VAL A 870 -3.95 -30.95 -6.12
N SER A 871 -3.37 -31.11 -7.32
CA SER A 871 -3.37 -30.02 -8.27
C SER A 871 -4.76 -29.74 -8.85
N ASP A 872 -5.22 -28.51 -8.78
CA ASP A 872 -6.43 -28.02 -9.43
C ASP A 872 -6.21 -27.56 -10.88
N LEU A 873 -7.31 -27.40 -11.61
CA LEU A 873 -7.30 -26.95 -13.00
C LEU A 873 -7.84 -25.52 -13.14
N VAL A 874 -7.02 -24.61 -13.67
CA VAL A 874 -7.41 -23.24 -13.99
C VAL A 874 -7.59 -23.08 -15.49
N THR A 875 -8.73 -22.52 -15.91
CA THR A 875 -9.05 -22.29 -17.32
C THR A 875 -9.42 -20.83 -17.56
N GLY A 876 -8.93 -20.22 -18.66
CA GLY A 876 -9.19 -18.81 -19.00
C GLY A 876 -9.95 -18.63 -20.31
N SER A 877 -11.05 -17.88 -20.31
CA SER A 877 -11.92 -17.57 -21.46
C SER A 877 -12.17 -16.06 -21.61
N TYR A 878 -12.80 -15.63 -22.72
CA TYR A 878 -13.24 -14.24 -22.97
C TYR A 878 -13.88 -13.56 -21.74
N GLY A 879 -13.10 -12.73 -21.03
CA GLY A 879 -13.55 -11.97 -19.86
C GLY A 879 -13.97 -12.83 -18.68
N ARG A 880 -13.54 -14.10 -18.60
CA ARG A 880 -13.85 -15.04 -17.51
C ARG A 880 -12.65 -15.97 -17.29
N VAL A 881 -12.03 -15.91 -16.12
CA VAL A 881 -11.22 -17.03 -15.62
C VAL A 881 -12.21 -17.96 -14.90
N GLY A 882 -12.29 -19.21 -15.36
CA GLY A 882 -13.12 -20.26 -14.77
C GLY A 882 -12.20 -21.33 -14.17
N ILE A 883 -12.36 -21.57 -12.88
CA ILE A 883 -11.58 -22.57 -12.16
C ILE A 883 -12.40 -23.86 -12.10
N VAL A 884 -11.75 -24.97 -12.42
CA VAL A 884 -12.30 -26.30 -12.27
C VAL A 884 -11.52 -26.96 -11.15
N VAL A 885 -12.04 -26.87 -9.93
CA VAL A 885 -11.47 -27.50 -8.74
C VAL A 885 -11.65 -29.02 -8.86
N ALA A 886 -10.58 -29.76 -8.60
CA ALA A 886 -10.53 -31.21 -8.72
C ALA A 886 -10.83 -31.90 -7.38
N GLU A 887 -11.99 -31.66 -6.75
CA GLU A 887 -12.22 -32.23 -5.42
C GLU A 887 -12.47 -33.74 -5.45
N SER A 888 -11.63 -34.49 -4.73
CA SER A 888 -11.96 -35.86 -4.36
C SER A 888 -12.98 -35.84 -3.21
N CYS A 889 -14.20 -36.35 -3.45
CA CYS A 889 -15.13 -36.71 -2.36
C CYS A 889 -14.64 -37.92 -1.53
N ALA A 890 -13.33 -38.16 -1.45
CA ALA A 890 -12.77 -39.41 -1.01
C ALA A 890 -11.44 -39.22 -0.23
N VAL A 891 -11.59 -39.21 1.11
CA VAL A 891 -10.76 -39.92 2.10
C VAL A 891 -9.90 -39.06 3.04
N ALA A 892 -9.72 -37.76 2.84
CA ALA A 892 -9.01 -36.94 3.82
C ALA A 892 -9.90 -36.59 5.05
N ASP A 893 -9.32 -36.78 6.24
CA ASP A 893 -9.78 -36.47 7.60
C ASP A 893 -8.46 -36.32 8.35
N LEU A 894 -7.79 -35.20 8.05
CA LEU A 894 -6.36 -35.02 8.27
C LEU A 894 -6.00 -34.96 9.76
N ASP A 895 -6.91 -34.46 10.59
CA ASP A 895 -6.77 -34.44 12.04
C ASP A 895 -7.48 -35.60 12.79
N GLY A 896 -8.37 -36.34 12.11
CA GLY A 896 -8.96 -37.57 12.59
C GLY A 896 -10.17 -37.39 13.51
N ASP A 897 -10.84 -36.25 13.46
CA ASP A 897 -11.99 -35.87 14.31
C ASP A 897 -13.32 -36.49 13.82
N GLY A 898 -13.34 -36.98 12.58
CA GLY A 898 -14.47 -37.63 11.93
C GLY A 898 -15.34 -36.73 11.06
N LEU A 899 -14.94 -35.48 10.84
CA LEU A 899 -15.30 -34.66 9.68
C LEU A 899 -14.33 -34.96 8.53
N HIS A 900 -14.60 -34.40 7.36
CA HIS A 900 -13.70 -34.51 6.21
C HIS A 900 -13.21 -33.11 5.89
N ASP A 901 -11.96 -32.96 5.45
CA ASP A 901 -11.32 -31.65 5.25
C ASP A 901 -12.17 -30.67 4.43
N GLY A 902 -12.87 -31.17 3.39
CA GLY A 902 -13.83 -30.37 2.61
C GLY A 902 -15.15 -30.04 3.32
N GLU A 903 -15.66 -30.92 4.20
CA GLU A 903 -16.79 -30.62 5.09
C GLU A 903 -16.39 -29.53 6.11
N GLU A 904 -15.13 -29.54 6.55
CA GLU A 904 -14.57 -28.59 7.50
C GLU A 904 -14.44 -27.19 6.92
N LEU A 905 -13.77 -27.08 5.76
CA LEU A 905 -13.58 -25.78 5.08
C LEU A 905 -14.90 -25.20 4.57
N LEU A 906 -15.75 -26.03 3.98
CA LEU A 906 -16.88 -25.54 3.18
C LEU A 906 -18.22 -25.52 3.94
N THR A 907 -18.35 -26.32 5.01
CA THR A 907 -19.64 -26.50 5.68
C THR A 907 -19.62 -26.06 7.14
N THR A 908 -18.58 -26.42 7.90
CA THR A 908 -18.55 -26.18 9.34
C THR A 908 -17.67 -24.98 9.72
N GLY A 909 -16.75 -24.57 8.84
CA GLY A 909 -15.79 -23.49 9.10
C GLY A 909 -14.73 -23.87 10.12
N THR A 910 -14.56 -25.17 10.36
CA THR A 910 -13.56 -25.74 11.28
C THR A 910 -12.25 -25.98 10.55
N SER A 911 -11.17 -26.22 11.29
CA SER A 911 -9.80 -26.32 10.76
C SER A 911 -9.45 -27.77 10.41
N PRO A 912 -9.18 -28.11 9.14
CA PRO A 912 -8.87 -29.49 8.71
C PRO A 912 -7.64 -30.14 9.35
N THR A 913 -6.81 -29.34 10.01
CA THR A 913 -5.55 -29.78 10.64
C THR A 913 -5.62 -29.77 12.17
N ASN A 914 -6.74 -29.34 12.75
CA ASN A 914 -6.89 -29.15 14.18
C ASN A 914 -8.23 -29.76 14.64
N PRO A 915 -8.20 -30.92 15.32
CA PRO A 915 -9.41 -31.69 15.59
C PRO A 915 -10.34 -31.04 16.63
N ASP A 916 -9.97 -29.89 17.19
CA ASP A 916 -10.66 -29.11 18.24
C ASP A 916 -10.39 -27.62 17.91
N THR A 917 -11.17 -27.07 16.98
CA THR A 917 -10.90 -25.78 16.34
C THR A 917 -10.92 -24.62 17.32
N ASP A 918 -11.80 -24.66 18.31
CA ASP A 918 -11.95 -23.59 19.29
C ASP A 918 -11.16 -23.79 20.60
N GLY A 919 -10.60 -24.99 20.80
CA GLY A 919 -9.79 -25.34 21.96
C GLY A 919 -10.59 -25.57 23.25
N GLY A 920 -11.89 -25.84 23.16
CA GLY A 920 -12.81 -26.11 24.26
C GLY A 920 -12.60 -27.49 24.90
N GLY A 921 -12.04 -28.45 24.13
CA GLY A 921 -11.65 -29.77 24.58
C GLY A 921 -12.59 -30.93 24.17
N LEU A 922 -13.61 -30.70 23.33
CA LEU A 922 -14.21 -31.70 22.47
C LEU A 922 -13.65 -31.59 21.05
N ASP A 923 -13.83 -32.67 20.27
CA ASP A 923 -13.37 -32.67 18.88
C ASP A 923 -14.54 -32.22 17.97
N ASP A 924 -14.29 -31.45 16.91
CA ASP A 924 -15.32 -30.71 16.13
C ASP A 924 -16.42 -31.64 15.58
N GLY A 925 -16.02 -32.79 15.03
CA GLY A 925 -16.94 -33.83 14.55
C GLY A 925 -17.83 -34.44 15.63
N LEU A 926 -17.37 -34.45 16.89
CA LEU A 926 -18.15 -34.93 18.02
C LEU A 926 -19.15 -33.88 18.51
N GLU A 927 -18.80 -32.60 18.45
CA GLU A 927 -19.67 -31.48 18.79
C GLU A 927 -20.87 -31.41 17.84
N LEU A 928 -20.64 -31.50 16.53
CA LEU A 928 -21.71 -31.53 15.53
C LEU A 928 -22.61 -32.75 15.68
N LEU A 929 -22.06 -33.90 16.08
CA LEU A 929 -22.85 -35.10 16.39
C LEU A 929 -23.74 -34.89 17.64
N LEU A 930 -23.32 -34.04 18.57
CA LEU A 930 -24.04 -33.69 19.79
C LEU A 930 -24.94 -32.46 19.62
N GLY A 931 -24.79 -31.71 18.52
CA GLY A 931 -25.48 -30.46 18.22
C GLY A 931 -24.94 -29.26 19.01
N LEU A 932 -23.64 -29.29 19.32
CA LEU A 932 -22.83 -28.19 19.86
C LEU A 932 -22.15 -27.45 18.68
N ASP A 933 -21.63 -26.25 18.93
CA ASP A 933 -21.01 -25.40 17.92
C ASP A 933 -19.47 -25.49 18.00
N PRO A 934 -18.78 -26.14 17.04
CA PRO A 934 -17.33 -26.40 17.09
C PRO A 934 -16.42 -25.16 16.96
N LEU A 935 -17.01 -23.97 17.04
CA LEU A 935 -16.32 -22.68 17.03
C LEU A 935 -16.56 -21.86 18.33
N ASP A 936 -17.33 -22.39 19.29
CA ASP A 936 -17.59 -21.78 20.59
C ASP A 936 -17.13 -22.67 21.77
N PRO A 937 -15.96 -22.41 22.36
CA PRO A 937 -15.35 -23.30 23.34
C PRO A 937 -16.07 -23.28 24.71
N SER A 938 -17.18 -22.54 24.80
CA SER A 938 -17.98 -22.38 26.00
C SER A 938 -19.14 -23.38 26.14
N ASP A 939 -19.46 -24.15 25.09
CA ASP A 939 -20.57 -25.12 25.09
C ASP A 939 -20.18 -26.60 25.29
N ASP A 940 -18.88 -26.86 25.45
CA ASP A 940 -18.19 -28.14 25.74
C ASP A 940 -18.39 -28.83 27.12
#